data_AF-A0A2V9MQP4-F1
#
_entry.id   AF-A0A2V9MQP4-F1
#
_cell.length_a   1.000
_cell.length_b   1.000
_cell.length_c   1.000
_cell.angle_alpha   90.00
_cell.angle_beta   90.00
_cell.angle_gamma   90.00
#
_symmetry.space_group_name_H-M   'P 1'
#
loop_
_entity.id
_entity.type
_entity.pdbx_description
1 polymer ?
#
loop_
_entity_poly.entity_id
_entity_poly.type
_entity_poly.pdbx_seq_one_letter_code
_entity_poly.pdbx_strand_id
1 'polypeptide(L)'
;ANASDVALPAAFAGEVLGVRGLNDFRPKPRLRTASARFTSNISGNHFLIPGDFATIYHLPTNVDGTGQSIAVVGQTLLNPSNTTADLDAFRSAAGLPATTSTNFQKIQVPGTGTALACKDDETETDLDLEWTEGVAKNATIKFVYAGVGTTGTCSNRRANAFDALEYAITNNVAPIISISYGNCEANLPRSFVLTMQQWAQQANVQGQTISGPAGDSGAADCDSGSSATKGFAVDVPASIPEVTGVGGSEFTGDLAATVSNGCAAATTFWKTECNSTDPAGTAISYIPEKTWNDSNASGLSAGGGGASTIFSKPSWQSGAGVPGDGRRDVPEIALNAAVVHDPYLICSQDETTTNDPGATSCATGFRDSKNNLAAVGGTSAGAPTFAGILALINQATGSNGLGNVNPMLYSLAANSPTVFNDIKSGNNNVPCTSGSKNCPTGTTSIGFTAGAGYDQVTGLGSLDVAQLISAWTAVTPTEDFALGGLVTSAAAGQPGTSNITITALNGFTGTVNLACSSNAAVQISCSLKPASVTFPATSGNTQTSTLSMTAAAGFRVPSILPSGKSRFEIARLATTGFGATGGLFAAVILGSVSTRRKWAALLGLILLAIVVTGMGCGGGSPSVTPKVSTPHTYVVTVTGTGTNSLGTPLTHSTTVSFTVQ
;
A
#
# COMPACT_ATOMS: atom_id res chain seq x y z
N ALA A 1 3.15 -7.77 19.33
CA ALA A 1 3.89 -8.30 18.16
C ALA A 1 4.44 -9.71 18.40
N ASN A 2 4.31 -10.61 17.42
CA ASN A 2 4.91 -11.95 17.49
C ASN A 2 6.43 -11.85 17.39
N ALA A 3 7.16 -12.59 18.25
CA ALA A 3 8.62 -12.58 18.29
C ALA A 3 9.29 -13.36 17.13
N SER A 4 8.50 -14.04 16.30
CA SER A 4 8.96 -14.85 15.17
C SER A 4 7.88 -14.93 14.10
N ASP A 5 8.28 -15.33 12.89
CA ASP A 5 7.35 -15.64 11.81
C ASP A 5 6.34 -16.72 12.24
N VAL A 6 5.14 -16.64 11.68
CA VAL A 6 4.07 -17.61 11.93
C VAL A 6 4.43 -18.93 11.26
N ALA A 7 4.49 -20.01 12.03
CA ALA A 7 4.67 -21.35 11.50
C ALA A 7 3.32 -22.00 11.19
N LEU A 8 3.17 -22.52 9.98
CA LEU A 8 2.00 -23.31 9.57
C LEU A 8 2.43 -24.76 9.29
N PRO A 9 1.51 -25.74 9.46
CA PRO A 9 1.76 -27.10 9.02
C PRO A 9 2.17 -27.13 7.54
N ALA A 10 3.14 -27.99 7.18
CA ALA A 10 3.68 -28.07 5.81
C ALA A 10 2.61 -28.28 4.73
N ALA A 11 1.47 -28.88 5.08
CA ALA A 11 0.33 -29.06 4.19
C ALA A 11 -0.24 -27.74 3.63
N PHE A 12 -0.07 -26.62 4.35
CA PHE A 12 -0.58 -25.30 3.96
C PHE A 12 0.48 -24.38 3.36
N ALA A 13 1.74 -24.82 3.25
CA ALA A 13 2.85 -23.99 2.77
C ALA A 13 2.68 -23.50 1.32
N GLY A 14 1.88 -24.21 0.51
CA GLY A 14 1.51 -23.81 -0.86
C GLY A 14 0.16 -23.11 -1.00
N GLU A 15 -0.63 -23.01 0.08
CA GLU A 15 -1.97 -22.44 0.07
C GLU A 15 -2.06 -21.11 0.84
N VAL A 16 -1.18 -20.89 1.81
CA VAL A 16 -1.20 -19.71 2.68
C VAL A 16 0.08 -18.91 2.48
N LEU A 17 -0.06 -17.74 1.84
CA LEU A 17 1.04 -16.80 1.63
C LEU A 17 1.35 -15.99 2.90
N GLY A 18 0.34 -15.70 3.72
CA GLY A 18 0.48 -14.92 4.93
C GLY A 18 -0.76 -15.03 5.82
N VAL A 19 -0.57 -14.85 7.12
CA VAL A 19 -1.66 -14.79 8.10
C VAL A 19 -1.67 -13.41 8.72
N ARG A 20 -2.83 -12.76 8.64
CA ARG A 20 -3.02 -11.36 9.05
C ARG A 20 -3.84 -11.26 10.32
N GLY A 21 -3.82 -10.09 10.95
CA GLY A 21 -4.52 -9.85 12.22
C GLY A 21 -3.89 -10.53 13.43
N LEU A 22 -2.67 -11.08 13.29
CA LEU A 22 -1.90 -11.67 14.39
C LEU A 22 -0.95 -10.68 15.06
N ASN A 23 -0.87 -9.46 14.55
CA ASN A 23 -0.11 -8.37 15.14
C ASN A 23 -0.98 -7.10 15.21
N ASP A 24 -0.52 -6.16 16.02
CA ASP A 24 -1.13 -4.88 16.33
C ASP A 24 -0.37 -3.70 15.68
N PHE A 25 0.52 -3.98 14.72
CA PHE A 25 1.19 -2.93 13.97
C PHE A 25 0.19 -2.29 13.02
N ARG A 26 -0.07 -1.01 13.24
CA ARG A 26 -0.95 -0.19 12.41
C ARG A 26 -0.11 0.79 11.59
N PRO A 27 -0.50 1.07 10.34
CA PRO A 27 0.04 2.22 9.65
C PRO A 27 -0.38 3.51 10.37
N LYS A 28 0.39 4.55 10.16
CA LYS A 28 0.19 5.88 10.75
C LYS A 28 0.12 6.92 9.65
N PRO A 29 -0.62 8.02 9.86
CA PRO A 29 -0.48 9.22 9.04
C PRO A 29 1.00 9.60 8.87
N ARG A 30 1.41 9.98 7.67
CA ARG A 30 2.72 10.61 7.38
C ARG A 30 2.56 12.14 7.25
N LEU A 31 1.72 12.65 8.14
CA LEU A 31 1.39 14.05 8.31
C LEU A 31 2.21 14.65 9.42
N ARG A 32 2.62 15.88 9.18
CA ARG A 32 3.17 16.76 10.22
C ARG A 32 2.28 17.97 10.38
N THR A 33 1.78 18.15 11.60
CA THR A 33 1.04 19.36 11.95
C THR A 33 2.02 20.51 12.14
N ALA A 34 1.73 21.64 11.51
CA ALA A 34 2.40 22.88 11.83
C ALA A 34 1.56 23.60 12.88
N SER A 35 2.17 24.09 13.96
CA SER A 35 1.59 25.23 14.65
C SER A 35 1.73 26.41 13.71
N ALA A 36 0.64 26.82 13.06
CA ALA A 36 0.66 27.91 12.12
C ALA A 36 1.19 29.18 12.83
N ARG A 37 2.47 29.48 12.62
CA ARG A 37 3.02 30.79 12.93
C ARG A 37 2.78 31.63 11.68
N PHE A 38 1.57 32.17 11.64
CA PHE A 38 0.98 33.10 10.67
C PHE A 38 1.77 33.33 9.36
N THR A 39 1.12 33.13 8.22
CA THR A 39 1.15 33.96 7.01
C THR A 39 -0.17 34.64 6.84
N SER A 40 -0.14 35.93 6.61
CA SER A 40 -1.27 36.77 6.32
C SER A 40 -0.66 38.10 5.90
N ASN A 41 -1.45 38.99 5.32
CA ASN A 41 -1.17 40.43 5.37
C ASN A 41 -0.87 40.97 6.81
N ILE A 42 -0.98 40.11 7.84
CA ILE A 42 -0.60 40.30 9.25
C ILE A 42 0.88 39.89 9.55
N SER A 43 1.43 38.85 8.93
CA SER A 43 2.77 38.33 9.27
C SER A 43 3.76 38.18 8.11
N GLY A 44 3.27 38.12 6.88
CA GLY A 44 4.09 38.04 5.68
C GLY A 44 4.78 36.71 5.38
N ASN A 45 4.56 35.61 6.11
CA ASN A 45 5.08 34.29 5.68
C ASN A 45 4.45 33.85 4.32
N HIS A 46 4.63 32.63 3.81
CA HIS A 46 3.78 32.10 2.73
C HIS A 46 3.20 30.72 3.08
N PHE A 47 2.12 30.33 2.40
CA PHE A 47 1.46 29.04 2.56
C PHE A 47 0.97 28.56 1.21
N LEU A 48 0.82 27.25 1.07
CA LEU A 48 0.20 26.68 -0.10
C LEU A 48 -1.32 26.63 0.03
N ILE A 49 -1.98 27.17 -0.99
CA ILE A 49 -3.38 26.91 -1.34
C ILE A 49 -3.43 26.33 -2.76
N PRO A 50 -4.55 25.73 -3.21
CA PRO A 50 -4.61 25.03 -4.50
C PRO A 50 -4.18 25.86 -5.71
N GLY A 51 -4.47 27.17 -5.72
CA GLY A 51 -4.04 28.05 -6.82
C GLY A 51 -2.54 28.33 -6.85
N ASP A 52 -1.89 28.31 -5.69
CA ASP A 52 -0.43 28.46 -5.58
C ASP A 52 0.27 27.21 -6.05
N PHE A 53 -0.21 26.05 -5.60
CA PHE A 53 0.25 24.75 -6.10
C PHE A 53 0.12 24.66 -7.63
N ALA A 54 -1.03 25.09 -8.17
CA ALA A 54 -1.25 25.09 -9.61
C ALA A 54 -0.25 25.98 -10.37
N THR A 55 0.13 27.12 -9.79
CA THR A 55 1.11 28.03 -10.38
C THR A 55 2.51 27.48 -10.29
N ILE A 56 2.91 26.99 -9.11
CA ILE A 56 4.28 26.53 -8.82
C ILE A 56 4.60 25.28 -9.63
N TYR A 57 3.71 24.28 -9.66
CA TYR A 57 3.92 23.01 -10.38
C TYR A 57 3.35 23.02 -11.81
N HIS A 58 2.99 24.20 -12.33
CA HIS A 58 2.50 24.41 -13.69
C HIS A 58 1.33 23.47 -14.08
N LEU A 59 0.27 23.42 -13.27
CA LEU A 59 -0.93 22.67 -13.62
C LEU A 59 -1.59 23.29 -14.87
N PRO A 60 -1.92 22.49 -15.91
CA PRO A 60 -2.56 23.00 -17.10
C PRO A 60 -3.98 23.49 -16.80
N THR A 61 -4.43 24.53 -17.50
CA THR A 61 -5.80 25.05 -17.33
C THR A 61 -6.86 24.30 -18.13
N ASN A 62 -6.44 23.42 -19.05
CA ASN A 62 -7.34 22.67 -19.94
C ASN A 62 -7.67 21.25 -19.46
N VAL A 63 -7.12 20.84 -18.31
CA VAL A 63 -7.47 19.60 -17.62
C VAL A 63 -7.65 19.91 -16.13
N ASP A 64 -8.62 19.27 -15.52
CA ASP A 64 -9.12 19.58 -14.17
C ASP A 64 -9.62 18.32 -13.43
N GLY A 65 -9.40 17.13 -13.97
CA GLY A 65 -9.87 15.85 -13.46
C GLY A 65 -11.26 15.46 -13.95
N THR A 66 -11.90 16.23 -14.83
CA THR A 66 -13.23 15.89 -15.36
C THR A 66 -13.28 14.48 -15.94
N GLY A 67 -14.27 13.70 -15.49
CA GLY A 67 -14.48 12.31 -15.93
C GLY A 67 -13.58 11.29 -15.24
N GLN A 68 -12.70 11.72 -14.33
CA GLN A 68 -11.84 10.84 -13.54
C GLN A 68 -12.42 10.58 -12.15
N SER A 69 -11.95 9.51 -11.51
CA SER A 69 -12.24 9.25 -10.10
C SER A 69 -10.99 8.83 -9.36
N ILE A 70 -10.92 9.18 -8.08
CA ILE A 70 -9.77 8.91 -7.21
C ILE A 70 -10.31 8.26 -5.93
N ALA A 71 -9.75 7.12 -5.55
CA ALA A 71 -9.99 6.50 -4.25
C ALA A 71 -8.97 7.05 -3.26
N VAL A 72 -9.44 7.71 -2.22
CA VAL A 72 -8.59 8.16 -1.10
C VAL A 72 -8.85 7.19 0.05
N VAL A 73 -7.81 6.48 0.50
CA VAL A 73 -7.97 5.43 1.51
C VAL A 73 -7.54 5.91 2.90
N GLY A 74 -8.39 5.67 3.89
CA GLY A 74 -8.14 6.11 5.27
C GLY A 74 -8.63 5.12 6.31
N GLN A 75 -8.57 5.53 7.58
CA GLN A 75 -8.93 4.69 8.72
C GLN A 75 -9.77 5.39 9.77
N THR A 76 -10.37 6.54 9.43
CA THR A 76 -11.27 7.27 10.30
C THR A 76 -12.46 7.82 9.52
N LEU A 77 -13.55 8.08 10.23
CA LEU A 77 -14.73 8.75 9.68
C LEU A 77 -14.50 10.26 9.75
N LEU A 78 -14.90 10.99 8.70
CA LEU A 78 -15.05 12.46 8.75
C LEU A 78 -16.00 12.87 9.88
N ASN A 79 -15.75 14.03 10.51
CA ASN A 79 -16.49 14.53 11.66
C ASN A 79 -18.00 14.15 11.67
N PRO A 80 -18.49 13.39 12.67
CA PRO A 80 -19.85 12.87 12.68
C PRO A 80 -20.91 13.95 12.90
N SER A 81 -20.54 15.14 13.39
CA SER A 81 -21.46 16.25 13.65
C SER A 81 -21.87 17.01 12.38
N ASN A 82 -21.04 17.00 11.33
CA ASN A 82 -21.40 17.47 9.99
C ASN A 82 -20.42 16.87 8.97
N THR A 83 -20.83 15.79 8.30
CA THR A 83 -19.92 14.81 7.69
C THR A 83 -19.09 15.27 6.49
N THR A 84 -19.24 16.52 6.06
CA THR A 84 -18.47 17.18 4.98
C THR A 84 -18.20 18.65 5.28
N ALA A 85 -18.43 19.15 6.51
CA ALA A 85 -18.32 20.60 6.80
C ALA A 85 -16.95 21.17 6.44
N ASP A 86 -15.90 20.48 6.88
CA ASP A 86 -14.51 20.81 6.67
C ASP A 86 -14.17 20.83 5.18
N LEU A 87 -14.57 19.76 4.47
CA LEU A 87 -14.42 19.64 3.03
C LEU A 87 -15.20 20.73 2.25
N ASP A 88 -16.45 21.01 2.61
CA ASP A 88 -17.25 22.06 1.98
C ASP A 88 -16.68 23.47 2.25
N ALA A 89 -16.12 23.68 3.44
CA ALA A 89 -15.44 24.93 3.79
C ALA A 89 -14.14 25.10 3.01
N PHE A 90 -13.33 24.04 2.88
CA PHE A 90 -12.15 24.03 2.01
C PHE A 90 -12.51 24.31 0.56
N ARG A 91 -13.50 23.62 0.02
CA ARG A 91 -13.98 23.84 -1.35
C ARG A 91 -14.42 25.28 -1.53
N SER A 92 -15.19 25.83 -0.61
CA SER A 92 -15.60 27.24 -0.64
C SER A 92 -14.39 28.19 -0.61
N ALA A 93 -13.41 27.96 0.29
CA ALA A 93 -12.18 28.75 0.39
C ALA A 93 -11.31 28.68 -0.89
N ALA A 94 -11.27 27.50 -1.52
CA ALA A 94 -10.56 27.25 -2.77
C ALA A 94 -11.34 27.67 -4.03
N GLY A 95 -12.57 28.19 -3.89
CA GLY A 95 -13.43 28.58 -5.02
C GLY A 95 -14.03 27.41 -5.80
N LEU A 96 -14.17 26.24 -5.17
CA LEU A 96 -14.77 25.02 -5.70
C LEU A 96 -16.24 24.88 -5.28
N PRO A 97 -17.10 24.24 -6.10
CA PRO A 97 -18.50 24.00 -5.74
C PRO A 97 -18.58 23.00 -4.58
N ALA A 98 -19.56 23.12 -3.69
CA ALA A 98 -19.75 22.21 -2.56
C ALA A 98 -19.85 20.73 -2.96
N THR A 99 -19.63 19.86 -1.98
CA THR A 99 -19.76 18.41 -2.13
C THR A 99 -21.20 18.00 -2.44
N THR A 100 -21.32 16.99 -3.27
CA THR A 100 -22.57 16.35 -3.67
C THR A 100 -22.32 14.84 -3.80
N SER A 101 -23.38 14.04 -3.93
CA SER A 101 -23.23 12.60 -4.18
C SER A 101 -22.56 12.26 -5.52
N THR A 102 -22.42 13.23 -6.44
CA THR A 102 -21.80 13.02 -7.76
C THR A 102 -20.29 13.29 -7.76
N ASN A 103 -19.81 14.21 -6.91
CA ASN A 103 -18.39 14.53 -6.81
C ASN A 103 -17.69 13.94 -5.57
N PHE A 104 -18.45 13.52 -4.55
CA PHE A 104 -17.90 12.93 -3.33
C PHE A 104 -18.72 11.73 -2.85
N GLN A 105 -18.03 10.63 -2.54
CA GLN A 105 -18.66 9.38 -2.09
C GLN A 105 -17.89 8.80 -0.91
N LYS A 106 -18.61 8.42 0.15
CA LYS A 106 -18.06 7.71 1.30
C LYS A 106 -18.33 6.23 1.20
N ILE A 107 -17.30 5.42 1.39
CA ILE A 107 -17.36 3.97 1.28
C ILE A 107 -16.68 3.36 2.51
N GLN A 108 -17.49 2.93 3.47
CA GLN A 108 -16.95 2.16 4.59
C GLN A 108 -16.62 0.74 4.13
N VAL A 109 -15.43 0.26 4.46
CA VAL A 109 -15.03 -1.12 4.17
C VAL A 109 -15.95 -2.10 4.93
N PRO A 110 -16.69 -2.99 4.23
CA PRO A 110 -17.58 -3.95 4.87
C PRO A 110 -16.85 -4.84 5.88
N GLY A 111 -17.51 -5.17 7.00
CA GLY A 111 -16.95 -6.07 8.01
C GLY A 111 -15.89 -5.46 8.93
N THR A 112 -15.51 -4.18 8.74
CA THR A 112 -14.52 -3.49 9.59
C THR A 112 -15.10 -2.91 10.89
N GLY A 113 -16.37 -3.18 11.19
CA GLY A 113 -17.02 -2.78 12.45
C GLY A 113 -17.49 -1.33 12.46
N THR A 114 -17.36 -0.64 13.60
CA THR A 114 -17.93 0.70 13.79
C THR A 114 -17.04 1.76 13.15
N ALA A 115 -17.62 2.68 12.38
CA ALA A 115 -16.94 3.88 11.92
C ALA A 115 -16.82 4.89 13.06
N LEU A 116 -15.62 5.38 13.35
CA LEU A 116 -15.38 6.41 14.36
C LEU A 116 -14.51 7.53 13.80
N ALA A 117 -14.82 8.77 14.16
CA ALA A 117 -13.91 9.90 14.02
C ALA A 117 -12.84 9.80 15.12
N CYS A 118 -11.59 9.85 14.68
CA CYS A 118 -10.42 9.65 15.50
C CYS A 118 -9.56 10.88 15.39
N LYS A 119 -9.50 11.65 16.48
CA LYS A 119 -8.82 12.95 16.57
C LYS A 119 -7.48 12.97 15.80
N ASP A 120 -6.53 12.13 16.18
CA ASP A 120 -5.19 12.07 15.57
C ASP A 120 -5.14 11.62 14.09
N ASP A 121 -6.24 11.13 13.51
CA ASP A 121 -6.34 10.68 12.11
C ASP A 121 -7.25 11.60 11.26
N GLU A 122 -8.01 12.50 11.89
CA GLU A 122 -8.99 13.35 11.21
C GLU A 122 -8.28 14.39 10.33
N THR A 123 -7.29 15.08 10.88
CA THR A 123 -6.47 16.02 10.12
C THR A 123 -5.82 15.40 8.88
N GLU A 124 -5.41 14.13 8.97
CA GLU A 124 -4.85 13.42 7.81
C GLU A 124 -5.92 13.17 6.75
N THR A 125 -7.11 12.79 7.20
CA THR A 125 -8.25 12.57 6.30
C THR A 125 -8.68 13.87 5.61
N ASP A 126 -8.68 14.99 6.34
CA ASP A 126 -8.96 16.31 5.78
C ASP A 126 -7.90 16.68 4.75
N LEU A 127 -6.61 16.61 5.09
CA LEU A 127 -5.49 16.85 4.17
C LEU A 127 -5.64 16.04 2.88
N ASP A 128 -5.83 14.72 3.01
CA ASP A 128 -5.89 13.83 1.86
C ASP A 128 -7.01 14.17 0.90
N LEU A 129 -8.21 14.43 1.44
CA LEU A 129 -9.39 14.69 0.63
C LEU A 129 -9.31 16.08 0.00
N GLU A 130 -9.01 17.11 0.80
CA GLU A 130 -8.93 18.51 0.40
C GLU A 130 -7.86 18.73 -0.67
N TRP A 131 -6.67 18.15 -0.53
CA TRP A 131 -5.60 18.36 -1.50
C TRP A 131 -5.68 17.47 -2.73
N THR A 132 -6.38 16.33 -2.64
CA THR A 132 -6.75 15.58 -3.85
C THR A 132 -7.71 16.41 -4.72
N GLU A 133 -8.76 16.98 -4.14
CA GLU A 133 -9.75 17.77 -4.88
C GLU A 133 -9.27 19.18 -5.23
N GLY A 134 -8.35 19.77 -4.47
CA GLY A 134 -7.74 21.05 -4.78
C GLY A 134 -6.94 21.00 -6.09
N VAL A 135 -6.27 19.87 -6.34
CA VAL A 135 -5.52 19.61 -7.58
C VAL A 135 -6.45 19.15 -8.70
N ALA A 136 -7.25 18.10 -8.48
CA ALA A 136 -8.18 17.54 -9.46
C ALA A 136 -9.61 18.04 -9.21
N LYS A 137 -9.83 19.33 -9.48
CA LYS A 137 -11.03 20.12 -9.12
C LYS A 137 -12.37 19.49 -9.49
N ASN A 138 -12.42 18.73 -10.57
CA ASN A 138 -13.63 18.11 -11.12
C ASN A 138 -13.60 16.57 -11.13
N ALA A 139 -12.62 15.93 -10.47
CA ALA A 139 -12.62 14.49 -10.28
C ALA A 139 -13.66 14.06 -9.22
N THR A 140 -14.21 12.86 -9.37
CA THR A 140 -15.05 12.25 -8.32
C THR A 140 -14.16 11.60 -7.25
N ILE A 141 -14.23 12.11 -6.03
CA ILE A 141 -13.48 11.56 -4.89
C ILE A 141 -14.29 10.48 -4.19
N LYS A 142 -13.68 9.30 -4.01
CA LYS A 142 -14.25 8.16 -3.30
C LYS A 142 -13.43 7.90 -2.05
N PHE A 143 -13.92 8.37 -0.90
CA PHE A 143 -13.28 8.15 0.39
C PHE A 143 -13.58 6.72 0.87
N VAL A 144 -12.57 5.85 0.83
CA VAL A 144 -12.67 4.46 1.29
C VAL A 144 -12.02 4.35 2.66
N TYR A 145 -12.78 4.00 3.70
CA TYR A 145 -12.26 4.01 5.07
C TYR A 145 -12.61 2.76 5.87
N ALA A 146 -11.64 2.33 6.68
CA ALA A 146 -11.83 1.24 7.62
C ALA A 146 -12.48 1.74 8.93
N GLY A 147 -13.40 0.93 9.48
CA GLY A 147 -13.88 1.08 10.85
C GLY A 147 -12.86 0.56 11.88
N VAL A 148 -13.16 0.75 13.16
CA VAL A 148 -12.26 0.35 14.26
C VAL A 148 -12.43 -1.11 14.71
N GLY A 149 -13.45 -1.81 14.22
CA GLY A 149 -13.94 -3.09 14.75
C GLY A 149 -15.16 -2.91 15.65
N THR A 150 -15.86 -3.99 15.99
CA THR A 150 -17.12 -3.93 16.77
C THR A 150 -16.93 -3.47 18.22
N THR A 151 -15.76 -3.72 18.80
CA THR A 151 -15.37 -3.28 20.15
C THR A 151 -14.05 -2.51 20.13
N GLY A 152 -13.63 -2.03 18.95
CA GLY A 152 -12.37 -1.33 18.79
C GLY A 152 -12.48 0.14 19.20
N THR A 153 -11.32 0.75 19.42
CA THR A 153 -11.19 2.20 19.62
C THR A 153 -10.21 2.75 18.60
N CYS A 154 -10.08 4.08 18.51
CA CYS A 154 -9.06 4.69 17.67
C CYS A 154 -7.64 4.17 18.00
N SER A 155 -7.36 3.92 19.28
CA SER A 155 -6.06 3.40 19.74
C SER A 155 -5.90 1.89 19.57
N ASN A 156 -6.98 1.12 19.50
CA ASN A 156 -6.97 -0.34 19.41
C ASN A 156 -7.95 -0.81 18.32
N ARG A 157 -7.65 -0.44 17.08
CA ARG A 157 -8.45 -0.79 15.90
C ARG A 157 -8.00 -2.11 15.30
N ARG A 158 -8.97 -2.90 14.82
CA ARG A 158 -8.72 -4.20 14.16
C ARG A 158 -8.55 -4.12 12.65
N ALA A 159 -9.06 -3.04 12.05
CA ALA A 159 -8.87 -2.69 10.65
C ALA A 159 -8.29 -1.28 10.55
N ASN A 160 -7.58 -1.00 9.47
CA ASN A 160 -6.80 0.21 9.27
C ASN A 160 -6.73 0.58 7.78
N ALA A 161 -5.94 1.60 7.44
CA ALA A 161 -5.87 2.12 6.08
C ALA A 161 -5.39 1.08 5.05
N PHE A 162 -4.63 0.06 5.45
CA PHE A 162 -4.25 -1.03 4.55
C PHE A 162 -5.41 -1.97 4.21
N ASP A 163 -6.41 -2.12 5.10
CA ASP A 163 -7.66 -2.84 4.76
C ASP A 163 -8.51 -2.02 3.77
N ALA A 164 -8.51 -0.69 3.90
CA ALA A 164 -9.14 0.20 2.94
C ALA A 164 -8.44 0.17 1.56
N LEU A 165 -7.09 0.11 1.55
CA LEU A 165 -6.30 -0.10 0.34
C LEU A 165 -6.66 -1.42 -0.34
N GLU A 166 -6.68 -2.54 0.39
CA GLU A 166 -7.08 -3.85 -0.14
C GLU A 166 -8.47 -3.81 -0.77
N TYR A 167 -9.42 -3.19 -0.06
CA TYR A 167 -10.80 -3.09 -0.53
C TYR A 167 -10.89 -2.25 -1.80
N ALA A 168 -10.22 -1.10 -1.84
CA ALA A 168 -10.19 -0.20 -2.99
C ALA A 168 -9.61 -0.89 -4.24
N ILE A 169 -8.57 -1.71 -4.05
CA ILE A 169 -7.96 -2.52 -5.10
C ILE A 169 -8.90 -3.65 -5.52
N THR A 170 -9.33 -4.50 -4.60
CA THR A 170 -10.10 -5.72 -4.91
C THR A 170 -11.42 -5.40 -5.60
N ASN A 171 -12.04 -4.28 -5.25
CA ASN A 171 -13.32 -3.85 -5.83
C ASN A 171 -13.16 -2.84 -6.98
N ASN A 172 -11.92 -2.60 -7.43
CA ASN A 172 -11.58 -1.66 -8.50
C ASN A 172 -12.32 -0.30 -8.35
N VAL A 173 -12.25 0.29 -7.15
CA VAL A 173 -13.11 1.41 -6.75
C VAL A 173 -12.87 2.66 -7.63
N ALA A 174 -11.62 2.93 -7.97
CA ALA A 174 -11.22 4.04 -8.82
C ALA A 174 -9.87 3.71 -9.52
N PRO A 175 -9.58 4.29 -10.69
CA PRO A 175 -8.33 4.05 -11.41
C PRO A 175 -7.09 4.68 -10.76
N ILE A 176 -7.28 5.51 -9.74
CA ILE A 176 -6.20 6.11 -8.97
C ILE A 176 -6.51 5.86 -7.51
N ILE A 177 -5.52 5.43 -6.74
CA ILE A 177 -5.61 5.21 -5.30
C ILE A 177 -4.53 6.05 -4.61
N SER A 178 -4.96 6.96 -3.73
CA SER A 178 -4.07 7.68 -2.81
C SER A 178 -4.13 7.03 -1.44
N ILE A 179 -2.96 6.77 -0.86
CA ILE A 179 -2.80 6.41 0.55
C ILE A 179 -1.72 7.29 1.16
N SER A 180 -1.99 7.94 2.28
CA SER A 180 -1.06 8.79 3.06
C SER A 180 -0.57 8.10 4.34
N TYR A 181 -1.01 6.86 4.55
CA TYR A 181 -0.68 6.04 5.70
C TYR A 181 0.48 5.11 5.39
N GLY A 182 1.42 4.99 6.32
CA GLY A 182 2.56 4.08 6.17
C GLY A 182 3.06 3.45 7.45
N ASN A 183 3.94 2.46 7.31
CA ASN A 183 4.73 1.89 8.38
C ASN A 183 6.08 1.44 7.82
N CYS A 184 7.15 1.63 8.59
CA CYS A 184 8.46 1.23 8.15
C CYS A 184 8.52 -0.26 7.78
N GLU A 185 9.23 -0.55 6.70
CA GLU A 185 9.28 -1.86 6.07
C GLU A 185 9.70 -2.96 7.05
N ALA A 186 10.65 -2.66 7.95
CA ALA A 186 11.18 -3.64 8.89
C ALA A 186 10.29 -3.90 10.13
N ASN A 187 9.29 -3.06 10.42
CA ASN A 187 8.32 -3.37 11.48
C ASN A 187 7.24 -4.33 10.98
N LEU A 188 7.00 -4.37 9.67
CA LEU A 188 5.99 -5.25 9.08
C LEU A 188 6.58 -6.64 8.83
N PRO A 189 5.81 -7.73 9.09
CA PRO A 189 6.24 -9.06 8.70
C PRO A 189 6.49 -9.13 7.19
N ARG A 190 7.60 -9.74 6.76
CA ARG A 190 7.96 -9.86 5.35
C ARG A 190 6.82 -10.48 4.52
N SER A 191 6.13 -11.49 5.05
CA SER A 191 4.98 -12.13 4.38
C SER A 191 3.82 -11.16 4.13
N PHE A 192 3.57 -10.23 5.05
CA PHE A 192 2.53 -9.21 4.90
C PHE A 192 2.90 -8.22 3.79
N VAL A 193 4.14 -7.71 3.79
CA VAL A 193 4.62 -6.79 2.75
C VAL A 193 4.58 -7.45 1.36
N LEU A 194 4.95 -8.73 1.25
CA LEU A 194 4.82 -9.49 0.00
C LEU A 194 3.35 -9.72 -0.41
N THR A 195 2.43 -9.84 0.54
CA THR A 195 0.99 -9.87 0.22
C THR A 195 0.51 -8.50 -0.28
N MET A 196 0.97 -7.41 0.33
CA MET A 196 0.66 -6.05 -0.15
C MET A 196 1.20 -5.82 -1.57
N GLN A 197 2.38 -6.35 -1.89
CA GLN A 197 2.91 -6.33 -3.25
C GLN A 197 1.94 -7.02 -4.24
N GLN A 198 1.37 -8.17 -3.90
CA GLN A 198 0.42 -8.85 -4.79
C GLN A 198 -0.84 -8.01 -5.06
N TRP A 199 -1.31 -7.25 -4.08
CA TRP A 199 -2.39 -6.30 -4.32
C TRP A 199 -1.97 -5.18 -5.26
N ALA A 200 -0.78 -4.61 -5.05
CA ALA A 200 -0.28 -3.55 -5.92
C ALA A 200 -0.05 -4.07 -7.36
N GLN A 201 0.37 -5.33 -7.52
CA GLN A 201 0.44 -6.01 -8.82
C GLN A 201 -0.95 -6.19 -9.44
N GLN A 202 -1.95 -6.62 -8.66
CA GLN A 202 -3.34 -6.68 -9.13
C GLN A 202 -3.83 -5.29 -9.57
N ALA A 203 -3.63 -4.27 -8.74
CA ALA A 203 -4.00 -2.88 -9.02
C ALA A 203 -3.42 -2.43 -10.35
N ASN A 204 -2.10 -2.61 -10.55
CA ASN A 204 -1.44 -2.19 -11.77
C ASN A 204 -1.94 -2.92 -13.03
N VAL A 205 -2.19 -4.23 -12.95
CA VAL A 205 -2.69 -5.03 -14.09
C VAL A 205 -4.13 -4.64 -14.46
N GLN A 206 -4.95 -4.25 -13.48
CA GLN A 206 -6.31 -3.76 -13.74
C GLN A 206 -6.37 -2.23 -13.98
N GLY A 207 -5.22 -1.59 -14.17
CA GLY A 207 -5.10 -0.18 -14.57
C GLY A 207 -5.12 0.83 -13.42
N GLN A 208 -5.18 0.39 -12.16
CA GLN A 208 -5.10 1.30 -11.02
C GLN A 208 -3.67 1.73 -10.74
N THR A 209 -3.48 3.03 -10.51
CA THR A 209 -2.21 3.59 -10.04
C THR A 209 -2.29 3.87 -8.54
N ILE A 210 -1.28 3.42 -7.77
CA ILE A 210 -1.20 3.67 -6.32
C ILE A 210 -0.10 4.69 -6.04
N SER A 211 -0.46 5.77 -5.34
CA SER A 211 0.45 6.79 -4.80
C SER A 211 0.55 6.64 -3.28
N GLY A 212 1.77 6.66 -2.73
CA GLY A 212 2.00 6.53 -1.29
C GLY A 212 3.15 7.39 -0.76
N PRO A 213 3.16 7.77 0.53
CA PRO A 213 4.20 8.59 1.12
C PRO A 213 5.50 7.80 1.29
N ALA A 214 6.63 8.48 1.13
CA ALA A 214 7.96 7.89 1.38
C ALA A 214 8.33 7.84 2.88
N GLY A 215 7.57 8.52 3.74
CA GLY A 215 7.78 8.61 5.18
C GLY A 215 8.32 9.98 5.61
N ASP A 216 8.32 10.25 6.92
CA ASP A 216 8.64 11.57 7.49
C ASP A 216 9.77 11.56 8.52
N SER A 217 10.43 10.42 8.72
CA SER A 217 11.54 10.28 9.67
C SER A 217 12.89 10.21 8.95
N GLY A 218 12.99 10.88 7.80
CA GLY A 218 14.15 10.86 6.92
C GLY A 218 14.57 9.43 6.56
N ALA A 219 15.86 9.17 6.58
CA ALA A 219 16.40 7.86 6.24
C ALA A 219 16.19 6.77 7.33
N ALA A 220 15.51 7.06 8.44
CA ALA A 220 15.37 6.19 9.60
C ALA A 220 13.91 5.93 9.97
N ASP A 221 13.08 5.52 9.00
CA ASP A 221 11.63 5.40 9.18
C ASP A 221 11.17 4.45 10.31
N CYS A 222 12.02 3.53 10.76
CA CYS A 222 11.73 2.66 11.91
C CYS A 222 11.80 3.36 13.27
N ASP A 223 12.42 4.53 13.33
CA ASP A 223 12.64 5.29 14.56
C ASP A 223 11.64 6.43 14.72
N SER A 224 11.35 6.74 15.97
CA SER A 224 10.53 7.87 16.39
C SER A 224 11.19 8.52 17.61
N GLY A 225 11.02 9.83 17.79
CA GLY A 225 11.63 10.57 18.89
C GLY A 225 12.79 11.44 18.41
N SER A 226 13.76 11.71 19.28
CA SER A 226 14.83 12.69 19.03
C SER A 226 16.07 12.12 18.33
N SER A 227 16.21 10.79 18.24
CA SER A 227 17.42 10.18 17.68
C SER A 227 17.16 8.77 17.16
N ALA A 228 17.68 8.47 15.97
CA ALA A 228 17.62 7.17 15.33
C ALA A 228 18.56 6.15 15.98
N THR A 229 18.11 4.89 16.05
CA THR A 229 18.84 3.77 16.66
C THR A 229 18.78 2.48 15.84
N LYS A 230 17.79 2.34 14.95
CA LYS A 230 17.51 1.13 14.18
C LYS A 230 18.16 1.13 12.78
N GLY A 231 18.78 2.25 12.42
CA GLY A 231 19.52 2.43 11.17
C GLY A 231 18.62 2.79 9.99
N PHE A 232 19.12 2.52 8.77
CA PHE A 232 18.39 2.85 7.55
C PHE A 232 17.08 2.06 7.43
N ALA A 233 16.02 2.76 7.07
CA ALA A 233 14.70 2.18 6.85
C ALA A 233 13.85 3.03 5.89
N VAL A 234 13.07 2.35 5.06
CA VAL A 234 12.11 2.94 4.12
C VAL A 234 10.67 2.60 4.52
N ASP A 235 9.72 3.39 4.03
CA ASP A 235 8.29 3.26 4.36
C ASP A 235 7.53 2.31 3.41
N VAL A 236 6.53 1.61 3.94
CA VAL A 236 5.53 0.83 3.16
C VAL A 236 4.22 1.62 3.21
N PRO A 237 3.57 1.92 2.07
CA PRO A 237 3.66 1.16 0.81
C PRO A 237 4.68 1.66 -0.21
N ALA A 238 5.32 2.82 -0.01
CA ALA A 238 6.25 3.37 -1.00
C ALA A 238 7.40 2.42 -1.37
N SER A 239 7.89 1.56 -0.47
CA SER A 239 8.95 0.59 -0.80
C SER A 239 8.51 -0.51 -1.76
N ILE A 240 7.21 -0.70 -1.99
CA ILE A 240 6.68 -1.67 -2.96
C ILE A 240 6.96 -1.14 -4.39
N PRO A 241 7.62 -1.90 -5.28
CA PRO A 241 7.96 -1.46 -6.64
C PRO A 241 6.76 -0.99 -7.49
N GLU A 242 5.59 -1.56 -7.21
CA GLU A 242 4.34 -1.29 -7.89
C GLU A 242 3.63 -0.02 -7.44
N VAL A 243 4.13 0.65 -6.40
CA VAL A 243 3.59 1.90 -5.84
C VAL A 243 4.51 3.05 -6.18
N THR A 244 3.97 4.21 -6.54
CA THR A 244 4.74 5.44 -6.71
C THR A 244 4.94 6.09 -5.35
N GLY A 245 6.17 6.06 -4.84
CA GLY A 245 6.55 6.70 -3.60
C GLY A 245 6.77 8.21 -3.80
N VAL A 246 6.09 9.03 -2.99
CA VAL A 246 6.22 10.48 -3.01
C VAL A 246 7.01 10.94 -1.79
N GLY A 247 8.21 11.48 -2.04
CA GLY A 247 9.08 12.09 -1.05
C GLY A 247 8.76 13.55 -0.78
N GLY A 248 9.64 14.21 -0.03
CA GLY A 248 9.43 15.57 0.45
C GLY A 248 10.47 16.57 -0.03
N SER A 249 10.01 17.66 -0.65
CA SER A 249 10.77 18.87 -0.94
C SER A 249 10.33 20.03 -0.04
N GLU A 250 11.12 21.10 -0.04
CA GLU A 250 10.82 22.39 0.59
C GLU A 250 11.23 23.48 -0.40
N PHE A 251 10.43 24.55 -0.48
CA PHE A 251 10.80 25.68 -1.30
C PHE A 251 12.01 26.43 -0.75
N THR A 252 12.75 27.02 -1.66
CA THR A 252 13.97 27.77 -1.39
C THR A 252 13.96 29.05 -2.19
N GLY A 253 14.37 30.12 -1.50
CA GLY A 253 14.56 31.41 -2.14
C GLY A 253 13.40 32.38 -1.92
N ASP A 254 12.29 31.95 -1.32
CA ASP A 254 11.28 32.87 -0.83
C ASP A 254 11.41 33.06 0.69
N LEU A 255 11.29 34.32 1.08
CA LEU A 255 11.37 34.80 2.46
C LEU A 255 10.05 35.46 2.78
N ALA A 256 9.74 35.52 4.08
CA ALA A 256 8.59 36.27 4.55
C ALA A 256 8.63 37.72 4.02
N ALA A 257 7.52 38.17 3.44
CA ALA A 257 7.26 39.53 3.04
C ALA A 257 7.23 40.47 4.26
N THR A 258 7.69 41.70 4.06
CA THR A 258 7.49 42.75 5.07
C THR A 258 6.03 43.19 5.08
N VAL A 259 5.45 43.23 6.27
CA VAL A 259 4.07 43.70 6.48
C VAL A 259 4.06 45.19 6.82
N SER A 260 3.30 45.97 6.05
CA SER A 260 3.08 47.40 6.30
C SER A 260 1.61 47.75 6.10
N ASN A 261 1.00 48.42 7.08
CA ASN A 261 -0.42 48.82 7.08
C ASN A 261 -1.39 47.67 6.77
N GLY A 262 -1.08 46.45 7.23
CA GLY A 262 -1.90 45.27 6.94
C GLY A 262 -1.83 44.81 5.49
N CYS A 263 -0.69 45.01 4.82
CA CYS A 263 -0.36 44.44 3.52
C CYS A 263 0.99 43.74 3.58
N ALA A 264 1.06 42.50 3.11
CA ALA A 264 2.31 41.82 2.79
C ALA A 264 2.79 42.29 1.40
N ALA A 265 4.01 42.84 1.33
CA ALA A 265 4.58 43.30 0.07
C ALA A 265 4.87 42.15 -0.91
N ALA A 266 4.81 42.40 -2.21
CA ALA A 266 5.25 41.44 -3.22
C ALA A 266 6.72 41.03 -3.02
N THR A 267 7.00 39.76 -3.31
CA THR A 267 8.35 39.20 -3.38
C THR A 267 8.67 38.76 -4.81
N THR A 268 9.81 38.09 -5.00
CA THR A 268 10.17 37.49 -6.30
C THR A 268 9.19 36.41 -6.75
N PHE A 269 8.53 35.72 -5.81
CA PHE A 269 7.72 34.53 -6.08
C PHE A 269 6.24 34.70 -5.69
N TRP A 270 5.91 35.75 -4.94
CA TRP A 270 4.60 35.97 -4.36
C TRP A 270 4.09 37.39 -4.65
N LYS A 271 2.80 37.53 -4.97
CA LYS A 271 2.11 38.81 -5.16
C LYS A 271 1.99 39.57 -3.84
N THR A 272 1.72 40.87 -3.93
CA THR A 272 1.27 41.66 -2.78
C THR A 272 -0.07 41.11 -2.28
N GLU A 273 -0.22 40.96 -0.97
CA GLU A 273 -1.48 40.55 -0.33
C GLU A 273 -1.93 41.60 0.69
N CYS A 274 -3.12 42.17 0.48
CA CYS A 274 -3.68 43.26 1.28
C CYS A 274 -5.06 42.95 1.85
N ASN A 275 -5.70 41.84 1.44
CA ASN A 275 -7.08 41.56 1.79
C ASN A 275 -7.17 40.72 3.07
N SER A 276 -8.31 40.81 3.74
CA SER A 276 -8.66 39.96 4.89
C SER A 276 -9.28 38.61 4.48
N THR A 277 -9.56 38.42 3.20
CA THR A 277 -10.10 37.17 2.63
C THR A 277 -9.03 36.62 1.71
N ASP A 278 -8.55 35.41 2.01
CA ASP A 278 -7.41 34.83 1.31
C ASP A 278 -7.74 34.68 -0.19
N PRO A 279 -6.85 35.12 -1.10
CA PRO A 279 -7.10 35.10 -2.54
C PRO A 279 -7.06 33.67 -3.08
N ALA A 280 -7.56 33.46 -4.30
CA ALA A 280 -7.51 32.15 -4.99
C ALA A 280 -6.08 31.71 -5.42
N GLY A 281 -5.02 32.43 -5.03
CA GLY A 281 -3.62 32.18 -5.37
C GLY A 281 -2.76 33.45 -5.39
N THR A 282 -1.64 33.44 -4.67
CA THR A 282 -0.63 34.50 -4.57
C THR A 282 0.70 34.21 -5.26
N ALA A 283 1.04 32.95 -5.58
CA ALA A 283 2.25 32.61 -6.31
C ALA A 283 2.23 33.18 -7.74
N ILE A 284 3.41 33.49 -8.29
CA ILE A 284 3.56 34.02 -9.67
C ILE A 284 4.35 33.12 -10.61
N SER A 285 5.14 32.18 -10.09
CA SER A 285 5.95 31.26 -10.88
C SER A 285 6.34 30.04 -10.05
N TYR A 286 7.02 29.07 -10.68
CA TYR A 286 7.82 28.09 -9.98
C TYR A 286 8.77 28.74 -8.95
N ILE A 287 8.95 28.05 -7.83
CA ILE A 287 9.86 28.43 -6.74
C ILE A 287 10.93 27.33 -6.63
N PRO A 288 12.23 27.66 -6.63
CA PRO A 288 13.28 26.66 -6.51
C PRO A 288 13.13 25.79 -5.26
N GLU A 289 13.58 24.53 -5.30
CA GLU A 289 13.39 23.59 -4.20
C GLU A 289 14.72 23.02 -3.66
N LYS A 290 14.70 22.64 -2.37
CA LYS A 290 15.67 21.75 -1.71
C LYS A 290 14.93 20.56 -1.10
N THR A 291 15.67 19.60 -0.56
CA THR A 291 15.07 18.50 0.22
C THR A 291 14.35 19.03 1.47
N TRP A 292 13.19 18.47 1.82
CA TRP A 292 12.57 18.76 3.11
C TRP A 292 13.32 18.09 4.27
N ASN A 293 13.82 18.91 5.22
CA ASN A 293 14.41 18.41 6.46
C ASN A 293 14.35 19.46 7.59
N ASP A 294 13.33 19.32 8.43
CA ASP A 294 13.11 20.10 9.65
C ASP A 294 13.62 19.37 10.92
N SER A 295 14.41 18.31 10.75
CA SER A 295 14.89 17.49 11.86
C SER A 295 15.76 18.31 12.82
N ASN A 296 15.51 18.14 14.11
CA ASN A 296 16.22 18.86 15.15
C ASN A 296 16.34 18.00 16.41
N ALA A 297 16.92 18.55 17.48
CA ALA A 297 17.13 17.83 18.74
C ALA A 297 15.82 17.29 19.39
N SER A 298 14.66 17.79 18.98
CA SER A 298 13.34 17.40 19.50
C SER A 298 12.63 16.36 18.64
N GLY A 299 13.11 16.05 17.43
CA GLY A 299 12.40 15.12 16.55
C GLY A 299 13.05 14.86 15.19
N LEU A 300 12.82 13.65 14.66
CA LEU A 300 13.07 13.31 13.26
C LEU A 300 11.91 13.87 12.41
N SER A 301 12.21 14.71 11.43
CA SER A 301 11.23 15.37 10.56
C SER A 301 11.88 15.69 9.21
N ALA A 302 11.85 14.74 8.28
CA ALA A 302 12.47 14.89 6.97
C ALA A 302 11.83 13.93 5.97
N GLY A 303 11.92 14.25 4.68
CA GLY A 303 11.43 13.38 3.61
C GLY A 303 12.08 12.00 3.66
N GLY A 304 11.25 10.96 3.71
CA GLY A 304 11.71 9.57 3.75
C GLY A 304 12.37 9.16 2.44
N GLY A 305 13.35 8.26 2.55
CA GLY A 305 14.04 7.74 1.38
C GLY A 305 15.25 6.87 1.73
N GLY A 306 15.67 6.04 0.77
CA GLY A 306 16.70 5.03 0.95
C GLY A 306 16.42 3.75 0.18
N ALA A 307 17.15 2.69 0.50
CA ALA A 307 17.04 1.39 -0.13
C ALA A 307 16.16 0.41 0.66
N SER A 308 15.24 -0.27 -0.02
CA SER A 308 14.47 -1.39 0.53
C SER A 308 15.37 -2.56 0.93
N THR A 309 15.02 -3.19 2.06
CA THR A 309 15.63 -4.43 2.54
C THR A 309 14.91 -5.66 1.99
N ILE A 310 13.68 -5.51 1.48
CA ILE A 310 12.83 -6.60 1.00
C ILE A 310 12.94 -6.78 -0.51
N PHE A 311 12.81 -5.69 -1.27
CA PHE A 311 12.63 -5.71 -2.72
C PHE A 311 13.95 -5.51 -3.46
N SER A 312 14.10 -6.25 -4.55
CA SER A 312 15.23 -6.07 -5.48
C SER A 312 14.95 -4.89 -6.40
N LYS A 313 16.00 -4.27 -6.94
CA LYS A 313 15.89 -3.16 -7.87
C LYS A 313 15.06 -3.57 -9.09
N PRO A 314 13.94 -2.89 -9.38
CA PRO A 314 13.19 -3.12 -10.60
C PRO A 314 14.02 -2.71 -11.82
N SER A 315 13.87 -3.40 -12.94
CA SER A 315 14.64 -3.11 -14.17
C SER A 315 14.41 -1.69 -14.70
N TRP A 316 13.24 -1.12 -14.46
CA TRP A 316 12.91 0.25 -14.84
C TRP A 316 13.55 1.30 -13.94
N GLN A 317 13.95 0.95 -12.71
CA GLN A 317 14.62 1.88 -11.80
C GLN A 317 16.11 1.97 -12.17
N SER A 318 16.37 2.73 -13.22
CA SER A 318 17.70 2.96 -13.78
C SER A 318 17.78 4.36 -14.36
N GLY A 319 18.99 4.94 -14.38
CA GLY A 319 19.19 6.31 -14.85
C GLY A 319 20.34 7.00 -14.14
N ALA A 320 20.57 8.26 -14.46
CA ALA A 320 21.55 9.09 -13.77
C ALA A 320 21.18 9.18 -12.27
N GLY A 321 22.17 9.04 -11.39
CA GLY A 321 22.00 9.14 -9.93
C GLY A 321 21.46 7.90 -9.23
N VAL A 322 20.79 6.97 -9.94
CA VAL A 322 20.26 5.74 -9.35
C VAL A 322 21.40 4.86 -8.80
N PRO A 323 21.39 4.50 -7.49
CA PRO A 323 22.42 3.65 -6.90
C PRO A 323 22.52 2.27 -7.58
N GLY A 324 23.76 1.76 -7.75
CA GLY A 324 24.02 0.42 -8.28
C GLY A 324 23.96 -0.69 -7.23
N ASP A 325 23.09 -0.58 -6.23
CA ASP A 325 23.07 -1.40 -5.01
C ASP A 325 22.18 -2.66 -5.11
N GLY A 326 21.45 -2.81 -6.20
CA GLY A 326 20.54 -3.93 -6.46
C GLY A 326 19.26 -3.92 -5.61
N ARG A 327 18.95 -2.81 -4.93
CA ARG A 327 17.74 -2.66 -4.12
C ARG A 327 16.77 -1.64 -4.72
N ARG A 328 15.49 -1.77 -4.36
CA ARG A 328 14.47 -0.78 -4.72
C ARG A 328 14.72 0.48 -3.88
N ASP A 329 15.02 1.60 -4.52
CA ASP A 329 15.27 2.89 -3.87
C ASP A 329 14.01 3.75 -3.82
N VAL A 330 13.75 4.43 -2.72
CA VAL A 330 12.59 5.33 -2.50
C VAL A 330 13.13 6.74 -2.25
N PRO A 331 12.45 7.82 -2.68
CA PRO A 331 11.17 7.88 -3.42
C PRO A 331 11.33 7.80 -4.94
N GLU A 332 10.22 7.84 -5.69
CA GLU A 332 10.21 8.05 -7.15
C GLU A 332 10.31 9.53 -7.50
N ILE A 333 9.53 10.36 -6.82
CA ILE A 333 9.39 11.80 -7.04
C ILE A 333 9.29 12.50 -5.69
N ALA A 334 9.36 13.82 -5.66
CA ALA A 334 9.09 14.62 -4.46
C ALA A 334 8.14 15.77 -4.75
N LEU A 335 7.34 16.12 -3.74
CA LEU A 335 6.53 17.35 -3.73
C LEU A 335 6.76 18.06 -2.40
N ASN A 336 6.33 19.31 -2.30
CA ASN A 336 6.47 20.07 -1.07
C ASN A 336 5.90 19.25 0.10
N ALA A 337 6.65 19.16 1.18
CA ALA A 337 6.30 18.46 2.41
C ALA A 337 6.69 19.28 3.64
N ALA A 338 7.15 20.51 3.44
CA ALA A 338 7.64 21.34 4.51
C ALA A 338 6.54 21.79 5.46
N VAL A 339 6.92 21.92 6.73
CA VAL A 339 6.01 22.23 7.84
C VAL A 339 6.31 23.63 8.37
N VAL A 340 7.58 24.03 8.28
CA VAL A 340 8.06 25.34 8.72
C VAL A 340 7.98 26.37 7.60
N HIS A 341 8.24 25.94 6.37
CA HIS A 341 8.34 26.80 5.21
C HIS A 341 7.27 26.38 4.19
N ASP A 342 6.33 27.29 3.92
CA ASP A 342 5.16 27.13 3.04
C ASP A 342 4.33 25.84 3.20
N PRO A 343 3.85 25.51 4.41
CA PRO A 343 2.95 24.38 4.60
C PRO A 343 1.62 24.57 3.84
N TYR A 344 0.94 23.44 3.63
CA TYR A 344 -0.37 23.37 3.01
C TYR A 344 -1.44 23.84 3.97
N LEU A 345 -2.29 24.78 3.54
CA LEU A 345 -3.50 25.13 4.28
C LEU A 345 -4.56 24.05 4.12
N ILE A 346 -5.25 23.77 5.22
CA ILE A 346 -6.37 22.83 5.28
C ILE A 346 -7.51 23.42 6.11
N CYS A 347 -8.68 22.79 6.07
CA CYS A 347 -9.86 23.19 6.83
C CYS A 347 -10.28 22.13 7.84
N SER A 348 -9.51 21.93 8.91
CA SER A 348 -9.85 20.92 9.93
C SER A 348 -10.46 21.54 11.19
N GLN A 349 -11.53 20.94 11.73
CA GLN A 349 -12.06 21.26 13.07
C GLN A 349 -11.32 20.55 14.21
N ASP A 350 -10.30 19.73 13.91
CA ASP A 350 -9.53 19.07 14.97
C ASP A 350 -8.76 20.11 15.81
N GLU A 351 -9.05 20.11 17.12
CA GLU A 351 -8.37 20.88 18.16
C GLU A 351 -6.84 20.72 18.13
N THR A 352 -6.28 19.62 17.57
CA THR A 352 -4.81 19.49 17.46
C THR A 352 -4.17 20.48 16.48
N THR A 353 -4.92 20.96 15.49
CA THR A 353 -4.41 21.92 14.49
C THR A 353 -4.83 23.36 14.80
N THR A 354 -6.06 23.55 15.27
CA THR A 354 -6.60 24.88 15.61
C THR A 354 -6.25 25.33 17.03
N ASN A 355 -5.83 24.39 17.91
CA ASN A 355 -5.69 24.59 19.36
C ASN A 355 -6.96 25.16 20.04
N ASP A 356 -8.12 25.04 19.40
CA ASP A 356 -9.35 25.65 19.87
C ASP A 356 -10.62 24.84 19.52
N PRO A 357 -11.21 24.14 20.48
CA PRO A 357 -12.33 23.22 20.24
C PRO A 357 -13.66 23.92 19.91
N GLY A 358 -13.70 25.26 19.92
CA GLY A 358 -14.89 26.05 19.57
C GLY A 358 -14.79 26.83 18.26
N ALA A 359 -13.68 26.72 17.53
CA ALA A 359 -13.50 27.39 16.25
C ALA A 359 -14.18 26.62 15.11
N THR A 360 -14.85 27.32 14.20
CA THR A 360 -15.32 26.74 12.94
C THR A 360 -14.20 26.89 11.92
N SER A 361 -13.72 25.79 11.36
CA SER A 361 -12.69 25.77 10.31
C SER A 361 -13.13 26.61 9.10
N CYS A 362 -12.19 27.31 8.46
CA CYS A 362 -12.41 28.03 7.20
C CYS A 362 -13.71 28.86 7.11
N ALA A 363 -14.04 29.56 8.20
CA ALA A 363 -15.20 30.44 8.30
C ALA A 363 -15.08 31.69 7.39
N THR A 364 -13.86 32.13 7.04
CA THR A 364 -13.62 33.24 6.11
C THR A 364 -12.38 32.97 5.27
N GLY A 365 -12.58 32.44 4.06
CA GLY A 365 -11.46 31.89 3.28
C GLY A 365 -10.87 30.70 4.02
N PHE A 366 -9.54 30.61 4.10
CA PHE A 366 -8.87 29.53 4.84
C PHE A 366 -8.82 29.78 6.35
N ARG A 367 -9.34 30.93 6.81
CA ARG A 367 -9.31 31.32 8.22
C ARG A 367 -10.48 30.75 8.99
N ASP A 368 -10.21 30.22 10.18
CA ASP A 368 -11.24 29.78 11.12
C ASP A 368 -12.06 30.98 11.68
N SER A 369 -13.11 30.69 12.47
CA SER A 369 -13.96 31.72 13.09
C SER A 369 -13.27 32.60 14.12
N LYS A 370 -12.01 32.29 14.47
CA LYS A 370 -11.12 33.06 15.35
C LYS A 370 -9.94 33.68 14.57
N ASN A 371 -9.99 33.64 13.24
CA ASN A 371 -9.01 34.21 12.32
C ASN A 371 -7.65 33.49 12.29
N ASN A 372 -7.57 32.24 12.77
CA ASN A 372 -6.38 31.38 12.66
C ASN A 372 -6.39 30.56 11.37
N LEU A 373 -5.24 29.99 11.01
CA LEU A 373 -5.07 29.08 9.87
C LEU A 373 -4.66 27.71 10.38
N ALA A 374 -5.21 26.64 9.79
CA ALA A 374 -4.72 25.29 9.98
C ALA A 374 -3.76 24.95 8.84
N ALA A 375 -2.55 24.52 9.19
CA ALA A 375 -1.47 24.28 8.25
C ALA A 375 -0.74 22.97 8.54
N VAL A 376 -0.37 22.26 7.48
CA VAL A 376 0.19 20.92 7.56
C VAL A 376 1.26 20.68 6.50
N GLY A 377 2.11 19.69 6.73
CA GLY A 377 3.08 19.19 5.78
C GLY A 377 3.29 17.69 5.99
N GLY A 378 4.50 17.21 5.70
CA GLY A 378 4.79 15.78 5.63
C GLY A 378 4.55 15.21 4.23
N THR A 379 5.11 14.03 4.00
CA THR A 379 4.96 13.31 2.73
C THR A 379 3.51 12.88 2.46
N SER A 380 2.64 12.91 3.48
CA SER A 380 1.19 12.81 3.32
C SER A 380 0.58 13.89 2.44
N ALA A 381 1.16 15.09 2.32
CA ALA A 381 0.65 16.08 1.38
C ALA A 381 0.96 15.70 -0.08
N GLY A 382 2.09 15.03 -0.30
CA GLY A 382 2.56 14.63 -1.63
C GLY A 382 1.73 13.51 -2.28
N ALA A 383 1.36 12.48 -1.51
CA ALA A 383 0.59 11.35 -2.03
C ALA A 383 -0.78 11.74 -2.68
N PRO A 384 -1.67 12.50 -2.02
CA PRO A 384 -2.96 12.94 -2.55
C PRO A 384 -2.83 14.00 -3.65
N THR A 385 -1.88 14.93 -3.54
CA THR A 385 -1.64 15.91 -4.61
C THR A 385 -1.14 15.25 -5.89
N PHE A 386 -0.25 14.26 -5.78
CA PHE A 386 0.16 13.45 -6.93
C PHE A 386 -1.00 12.60 -7.49
N ALA A 387 -1.89 12.08 -6.64
CA ALA A 387 -3.11 11.41 -7.11
C ALA A 387 -4.02 12.36 -7.93
N GLY A 388 -4.11 13.63 -7.52
CA GLY A 388 -4.74 14.67 -8.32
C GLY A 388 -4.05 14.89 -9.68
N ILE A 389 -2.72 14.97 -9.69
CA ILE A 389 -1.92 15.09 -10.94
C ILE A 389 -2.17 13.89 -11.86
N LEU A 390 -2.25 12.67 -11.32
CA LEU A 390 -2.57 11.46 -12.08
C LEU A 390 -3.95 11.57 -12.76
N ALA A 391 -4.94 12.18 -12.11
CA ALA A 391 -6.24 12.41 -12.75
C ALA A 391 -6.15 13.39 -13.92
N LEU A 392 -5.30 14.42 -13.82
CA LEU A 392 -5.04 15.33 -14.94
C LEU A 392 -4.38 14.58 -16.12
N ILE A 393 -3.42 13.69 -15.83
CA ILE A 393 -2.77 12.85 -16.85
C ILE A 393 -3.78 11.88 -17.49
N ASN A 394 -4.62 11.21 -16.69
CA ASN A 394 -5.67 10.33 -17.22
C ASN A 394 -6.61 11.08 -18.16
N GLN A 395 -7.08 12.27 -17.76
CA GLN A 395 -7.95 13.11 -18.59
C GLN A 395 -7.25 13.51 -19.88
N ALA A 396 -6.00 13.97 -19.81
CA ALA A 396 -5.24 14.43 -20.97
C ALA A 396 -4.96 13.29 -21.98
N THR A 397 -4.72 12.09 -21.47
CA THR A 397 -4.44 10.90 -22.30
C THR A 397 -5.69 10.16 -22.75
N GLY A 398 -6.88 10.52 -22.22
CA GLY A 398 -8.11 9.74 -22.40
C GLY A 398 -8.05 8.36 -21.74
N SER A 399 -7.15 8.16 -20.77
CA SER A 399 -6.97 6.89 -20.08
C SER A 399 -8.04 6.67 -19.00
N ASN A 400 -8.42 5.41 -18.81
CA ASN A 400 -9.28 4.95 -17.71
C ASN A 400 -8.45 4.37 -16.55
N GLY A 401 -7.13 4.64 -16.52
CA GLY A 401 -6.18 4.15 -15.53
C GLY A 401 -4.81 3.85 -16.15
N LEU A 402 -3.73 4.25 -15.48
CA LEU A 402 -2.36 4.15 -16.00
C LEU A 402 -1.61 2.91 -15.52
N GLY A 403 -2.14 2.19 -14.52
CA GLY A 403 -1.43 1.10 -13.86
C GLY A 403 -0.14 1.61 -13.19
N ASN A 404 0.97 0.87 -13.35
CA ASN A 404 2.26 1.30 -12.79
C ASN A 404 2.85 2.44 -13.61
N VAL A 405 2.90 3.65 -13.03
CA VAL A 405 3.47 4.83 -13.68
C VAL A 405 5.00 4.93 -13.53
N ASN A 406 5.61 4.16 -12.63
CA ASN A 406 7.04 4.26 -12.35
C ASN A 406 7.91 4.03 -13.60
N PRO A 407 7.69 2.98 -14.43
CA PRO A 407 8.47 2.80 -15.65
C PRO A 407 8.40 3.99 -16.61
N MET A 408 7.24 4.63 -16.72
CA MET A 408 7.05 5.79 -17.55
C MET A 408 7.77 7.01 -16.98
N LEU A 409 7.72 7.24 -15.67
CA LEU A 409 8.46 8.33 -15.02
C LEU A 409 9.98 8.21 -15.24
N TYR A 410 10.56 7.02 -15.08
CA TYR A 410 12.00 6.82 -15.32
C TYR A 410 12.36 6.92 -16.81
N SER A 411 11.48 6.46 -17.71
CA SER A 411 11.65 6.68 -19.15
C SER A 411 11.65 8.17 -19.50
N LEU A 412 10.73 8.95 -18.92
CA LEU A 412 10.68 10.40 -19.10
C LEU A 412 11.89 11.09 -18.48
N ALA A 413 12.41 10.64 -17.34
CA ALA A 413 13.62 11.21 -16.76
C ALA A 413 14.84 11.04 -17.67
N ALA A 414 14.91 9.92 -18.41
CA ALA A 414 15.97 9.68 -19.36
C ALA A 414 15.83 10.48 -20.67
N ASN A 415 14.60 10.69 -21.15
CA ASN A 415 14.34 11.20 -22.51
C ASN A 415 13.81 12.65 -22.55
N SER A 416 13.16 13.09 -21.47
CA SER A 416 12.52 14.40 -21.32
C SER A 416 12.78 14.95 -19.90
N PRO A 417 14.06 15.14 -19.49
CA PRO A 417 14.40 15.48 -18.11
C PRO A 417 13.80 16.81 -17.63
N THR A 418 13.39 17.70 -18.53
CA THR A 418 12.74 18.99 -18.18
C THR A 418 11.35 18.84 -17.57
N VAL A 419 10.77 17.64 -17.63
CA VAL A 419 9.56 17.25 -16.90
C VAL A 419 9.78 17.31 -15.38
N PHE A 420 11.03 17.13 -14.95
CA PHE A 420 11.39 17.09 -13.54
C PHE A 420 12.18 18.35 -13.16
N ASN A 421 11.82 18.96 -12.04
CA ASN A 421 12.68 19.92 -11.37
C ASN A 421 13.63 19.13 -10.45
N ASP A 422 14.83 18.88 -10.96
CA ASP A 422 15.88 18.12 -10.27
C ASP A 422 16.38 18.88 -9.02
N ILE A 423 16.12 18.31 -7.83
CA ILE A 423 16.45 18.90 -6.52
C ILE A 423 17.84 18.43 -6.11
N LYS A 424 18.82 19.33 -6.19
CA LYS A 424 20.25 18.98 -6.07
C LYS A 424 20.89 19.30 -4.73
N SER A 425 20.11 19.79 -3.77
CA SER A 425 20.65 20.35 -2.53
C SER A 425 19.83 19.97 -1.32
N GLY A 426 20.53 19.78 -0.19
CA GLY A 426 19.95 19.29 1.05
C GLY A 426 20.18 17.80 1.27
N ASN A 427 19.50 17.25 2.27
CA ASN A 427 19.64 15.87 2.73
C ASN A 427 18.41 15.45 3.54
N ASN A 428 18.18 14.15 3.70
CA ASN A 428 17.25 13.60 4.70
C ASN A 428 17.98 13.05 5.93
N ASN A 429 19.08 13.69 6.31
CA ASN A 429 19.83 13.28 7.48
C ASN A 429 19.03 13.57 8.75
N VAL A 430 18.91 12.58 9.61
CA VAL A 430 18.27 12.73 10.92
C VAL A 430 19.27 12.45 12.04
N PRO A 431 19.10 13.02 13.24
CA PRO A 431 19.95 12.71 14.37
C PRO A 431 20.01 11.20 14.65
N CYS A 432 21.19 10.66 14.97
CA CYS A 432 21.37 9.27 15.34
C CYS A 432 22.25 9.11 16.59
N THR A 433 22.01 8.02 17.32
CA THR A 433 22.74 7.72 18.56
C THR A 433 24.08 7.08 18.21
N SER A 434 25.19 7.70 18.60
CA SER A 434 26.53 7.16 18.33
C SER A 434 26.66 5.70 18.77
N GLY A 435 27.16 4.85 17.87
CA GLY A 435 27.29 3.40 18.09
C GLY A 435 26.04 2.58 17.77
N SER A 436 24.93 3.22 17.41
CA SER A 436 23.74 2.51 16.91
C SER A 436 23.94 2.03 15.47
N LYS A 437 23.04 1.15 15.01
CA LYS A 437 23.10 0.58 13.67
C LYS A 437 23.12 1.70 12.61
N ASN A 438 24.08 1.62 11.70
CA ASN A 438 24.31 2.57 10.61
C ASN A 438 24.59 4.04 11.00
N CYS A 439 24.67 4.39 12.29
CA CYS A 439 25.09 5.73 12.70
C CYS A 439 26.61 5.88 12.47
N PRO A 440 27.06 6.80 11.58
CA PRO A 440 28.47 6.86 11.22
C PRO A 440 29.38 7.23 12.41
N THR A 441 30.59 6.67 12.44
CA THR A 441 31.56 6.98 13.50
C THR A 441 32.02 8.43 13.39
N GLY A 442 31.95 9.18 14.49
CA GLY A 442 32.36 10.59 14.51
C GLY A 442 31.29 11.57 14.00
N THR A 443 30.10 11.09 13.64
CA THR A 443 28.94 11.94 13.36
C THR A 443 27.81 11.66 14.34
N THR A 444 26.78 12.51 14.31
CA THR A 444 25.54 12.35 15.10
C THR A 444 24.31 12.34 14.19
N SER A 445 24.47 12.01 12.92
CA SER A 445 23.39 11.99 11.94
C SER A 445 23.56 10.88 10.91
N ILE A 446 22.43 10.34 10.45
CA ILE A 446 22.32 9.29 9.44
C ILE A 446 21.39 9.74 8.32
N GLY A 447 21.77 9.53 7.06
CA GLY A 447 20.90 9.77 5.91
C GLY A 447 21.64 9.88 4.59
N PHE A 448 20.92 10.41 3.60
CA PHE A 448 21.36 10.59 2.22
C PHE A 448 21.36 12.06 1.85
N THR A 449 22.14 12.43 0.84
CA THR A 449 22.26 13.80 0.33
C THR A 449 21.71 13.86 -1.07
N ALA A 450 20.99 14.93 -1.39
CA ALA A 450 20.47 15.16 -2.73
C ALA A 450 21.59 15.45 -3.73
N GLY A 451 21.34 15.14 -5.01
CA GLY A 451 22.35 15.22 -6.06
C GLY A 451 21.74 15.46 -7.43
N ALA A 452 22.54 15.41 -8.48
CA ALA A 452 22.03 15.53 -9.85
C ALA A 452 21.40 14.21 -10.33
N GLY A 453 20.22 14.29 -10.93
CA GLY A 453 19.45 13.14 -11.38
C GLY A 453 18.67 12.50 -10.23
N TYR A 454 18.55 11.18 -10.24
CA TYR A 454 17.91 10.47 -9.14
C TYR A 454 18.74 10.56 -7.85
N ASP A 455 18.08 10.76 -6.71
CA ASP A 455 18.68 10.51 -5.40
C ASP A 455 17.70 9.88 -4.40
N GLN A 456 18.24 9.31 -3.32
CA GLN A 456 17.48 8.63 -2.25
C GLN A 456 16.81 9.61 -1.27
N VAL A 457 16.65 10.89 -1.65
CA VAL A 457 15.96 11.91 -0.85
C VAL A 457 14.71 12.41 -1.57
N THR A 458 14.87 12.84 -2.82
CA THR A 458 13.84 13.46 -3.65
C THR A 458 13.51 12.69 -4.92
N GLY A 459 14.15 11.54 -5.14
CA GLY A 459 13.90 10.70 -6.30
C GLY A 459 14.31 11.42 -7.58
N LEU A 460 13.44 11.42 -8.57
CA LEU A 460 13.62 12.16 -9.83
C LEU A 460 13.44 13.68 -9.69
N GLY A 461 13.03 14.17 -8.51
CA GLY A 461 12.70 15.57 -8.25
C GLY A 461 11.20 15.84 -8.26
N SER A 462 10.84 17.13 -8.25
CA SER A 462 9.44 17.56 -8.39
C SER A 462 9.01 17.65 -9.85
N LEU A 463 7.74 17.93 -10.10
CA LEU A 463 7.14 17.82 -11.44
C LEU A 463 6.79 19.19 -12.01
N ASP A 464 7.11 19.41 -13.28
CA ASP A 464 6.40 20.36 -14.13
C ASP A 464 5.23 19.61 -14.80
N VAL A 465 4.01 19.83 -14.31
CA VAL A 465 2.85 19.01 -14.70
C VAL A 465 2.44 19.26 -16.15
N ALA A 466 2.56 20.48 -16.66
CA ALA A 466 2.30 20.79 -18.06
C ALA A 466 3.29 20.07 -18.99
N GLN A 467 4.59 20.12 -18.68
CA GLN A 467 5.60 19.39 -19.43
C GLN A 467 5.43 17.88 -19.29
N LEU A 468 5.09 17.39 -18.09
CA LEU A 468 4.81 15.97 -17.83
C LEU A 468 3.70 15.47 -18.75
N ILE A 469 2.54 16.14 -18.78
CA ILE A 469 1.41 15.75 -19.62
C ILE A 469 1.77 15.83 -21.11
N SER A 470 2.48 16.89 -21.53
CA SER A 470 2.93 17.02 -22.93
C SER A 470 3.88 15.89 -23.33
N ALA A 471 4.84 15.54 -22.47
CA ALA A 471 5.79 14.46 -22.74
C ALA A 471 5.08 13.10 -22.70
N TRP A 472 4.15 12.91 -21.76
CA TRP A 472 3.40 11.67 -21.60
C TRP A 472 2.52 11.36 -22.81
N THR A 473 1.81 12.37 -23.31
CA THR A 473 0.96 12.24 -24.51
C THR A 473 1.77 12.12 -25.81
N ALA A 474 3.02 12.59 -25.81
CA ALA A 474 3.94 12.42 -26.93
C ALA A 474 4.58 11.02 -26.98
N VAL A 475 4.62 10.29 -25.87
CA VAL A 475 5.08 8.90 -25.88
C VAL A 475 4.08 8.08 -26.68
N THR A 476 4.52 7.66 -27.86
CA THR A 476 3.77 6.72 -28.68
C THR A 476 3.83 5.38 -27.97
N PRO A 477 2.71 4.81 -27.51
CA PRO A 477 2.73 3.52 -26.84
C PRO A 477 3.41 2.50 -27.75
N THR A 478 4.44 1.82 -27.24
CA THR A 478 5.10 0.78 -28.02
C THR A 478 4.10 -0.33 -28.31
N GLU A 479 4.14 -0.85 -29.53
CA GLU A 479 3.42 -2.07 -29.92
C GLU A 479 3.57 -3.16 -28.85
N ASP A 480 2.45 -3.75 -28.40
CA ASP A 480 2.43 -4.80 -27.36
C ASP A 480 1.24 -5.78 -27.52
N PHE A 481 1.10 -6.79 -26.65
CA PHE A 481 -0.07 -7.68 -26.61
C PHE A 481 -0.48 -8.03 -25.18
N ALA A 482 -1.77 -8.25 -24.93
CA ALA A 482 -2.30 -8.73 -23.66
C ALA A 482 -2.75 -10.19 -23.75
N LEU A 483 -2.75 -10.91 -22.62
CA LEU A 483 -3.33 -12.24 -22.47
C LEU A 483 -4.49 -12.21 -21.48
N GLY A 484 -5.60 -12.88 -21.82
CA GLY A 484 -6.74 -13.12 -20.93
C GLY A 484 -7.11 -14.60 -20.92
N GLY A 485 -7.53 -15.14 -19.78
CA GLY A 485 -7.95 -16.53 -19.65
C GLY A 485 -9.21 -16.66 -18.80
N LEU A 486 -10.07 -17.62 -19.13
CA LEU A 486 -11.29 -17.92 -18.38
C LEU A 486 -11.08 -19.10 -17.44
N VAL A 487 -11.78 -19.09 -16.30
CA VAL A 487 -11.83 -20.23 -15.36
C VAL A 487 -12.54 -21.42 -16.02
N THR A 488 -12.03 -22.64 -15.80
CA THR A 488 -12.65 -23.85 -16.35
C THR A 488 -12.65 -25.00 -15.34
N SER A 489 -13.54 -25.97 -15.52
CA SER A 489 -13.67 -27.15 -14.65
C SER A 489 -13.83 -28.43 -15.46
N ALA A 490 -13.25 -29.54 -15.00
CA ALA A 490 -13.40 -30.86 -15.62
C ALA A 490 -13.42 -31.99 -14.58
N ALA A 491 -13.91 -33.16 -14.96
CA ALA A 491 -13.83 -34.36 -14.13
C ALA A 491 -12.39 -34.90 -14.07
N ALA A 492 -12.01 -35.59 -12.99
CA ALA A 492 -10.70 -36.21 -12.86
C ALA A 492 -10.36 -37.15 -14.05
N GLY A 493 -9.18 -36.98 -14.64
CA GLY A 493 -8.72 -37.75 -15.79
C GLY A 493 -9.31 -37.31 -17.15
N GLN A 494 -10.17 -36.29 -17.18
CA GLN A 494 -10.68 -35.69 -18.42
C GLN A 494 -9.98 -34.34 -18.70
N PRO A 495 -9.74 -34.01 -19.98
CA PRO A 495 -9.18 -32.71 -20.34
C PRO A 495 -10.20 -31.58 -20.08
N GLY A 496 -9.80 -30.56 -19.33
CA GLY A 496 -10.50 -29.29 -19.24
C GLY A 496 -9.92 -28.27 -20.21
N THR A 497 -10.77 -27.53 -20.91
CA THR A 497 -10.34 -26.53 -21.90
C THR A 497 -10.72 -25.12 -21.46
N SER A 498 -9.82 -24.15 -21.69
CA SER A 498 -10.08 -22.72 -21.56
C SER A 498 -9.59 -21.98 -22.80
N ASN A 499 -10.31 -20.93 -23.18
CA ASN A 499 -9.88 -20.05 -24.26
C ASN A 499 -8.96 -18.97 -23.67
N ILE A 500 -7.73 -18.93 -24.16
CA ILE A 500 -6.80 -17.83 -23.95
C ILE A 500 -7.02 -16.82 -25.06
N THR A 501 -7.41 -15.61 -24.68
CA THR A 501 -7.58 -14.47 -25.57
C THR A 501 -6.28 -13.69 -25.60
N ILE A 502 -5.73 -13.44 -26.79
CA ILE A 502 -4.54 -12.62 -27.00
C ILE A 502 -4.98 -11.37 -27.74
N THR A 503 -4.76 -10.19 -27.17
CA THR A 503 -5.21 -8.92 -27.75
C THR A 503 -4.00 -8.10 -28.18
N ALA A 504 -3.94 -7.70 -29.45
CA ALA A 504 -2.90 -6.77 -29.91
C ALA A 504 -3.17 -5.37 -29.34
N LEU A 505 -2.13 -4.74 -28.81
CA LEU A 505 -2.14 -3.41 -28.25
C LEU A 505 -1.26 -2.49 -29.11
N ASN A 506 -1.67 -1.23 -29.23
CA ASN A 506 -0.88 -0.18 -29.86
C ASN A 506 -0.39 -0.52 -31.29
N GLY A 507 -1.22 -1.26 -32.04
CA GLY A 507 -0.90 -1.65 -33.41
C GLY A 507 0.12 -2.79 -33.52
N PHE A 508 0.32 -3.60 -32.48
CA PHE A 508 1.25 -4.73 -32.52
C PHE A 508 1.06 -5.61 -33.75
N THR A 509 2.14 -5.73 -34.50
CA THR A 509 2.26 -6.66 -35.62
C THR A 509 3.40 -7.61 -35.31
N GLY A 510 3.13 -8.91 -35.34
CA GLY A 510 4.14 -9.89 -34.93
C GLY A 510 3.55 -11.21 -34.47
N THR A 511 4.45 -12.12 -34.10
CA THR A 511 4.10 -13.45 -33.60
C THR A 511 4.26 -13.49 -32.08
N VAL A 512 3.23 -13.97 -31.39
CA VAL A 512 3.26 -14.30 -29.97
C VAL A 512 3.38 -15.81 -29.81
N ASN A 513 4.47 -16.28 -29.21
CA ASN A 513 4.68 -17.67 -28.83
C ASN A 513 4.13 -17.91 -27.43
N LEU A 514 3.31 -18.95 -27.27
CA LEU A 514 2.60 -19.26 -26.05
C LEU A 514 3.16 -20.54 -25.41
N ALA A 515 3.41 -20.48 -24.11
CA ALA A 515 3.81 -21.60 -23.27
C ALA A 515 2.88 -21.67 -22.06
N CYS A 516 2.72 -22.86 -21.48
CA CYS A 516 2.00 -23.03 -20.23
C CYS A 516 2.85 -23.81 -19.23
N SER A 517 2.68 -23.51 -17.96
CA SER A 517 3.36 -24.19 -16.86
C SER A 517 2.42 -24.34 -15.66
N SER A 518 2.53 -25.47 -14.97
CA SER A 518 1.89 -25.76 -13.69
C SER A 518 2.95 -25.91 -12.60
N ASN A 519 2.56 -25.78 -11.32
CA ASN A 519 3.49 -26.01 -10.21
C ASN A 519 3.94 -27.49 -10.20
N ALA A 520 5.25 -27.73 -10.09
CA ALA A 520 5.88 -29.06 -10.14
C ALA A 520 5.37 -30.05 -9.07
N ALA A 521 4.77 -29.57 -7.99
CA ALA A 521 4.12 -30.41 -6.98
C ALA A 521 2.81 -31.06 -7.47
N VAL A 522 2.27 -30.61 -8.60
CA VAL A 522 0.96 -31.01 -9.12
C VAL A 522 1.13 -31.64 -10.51
N GLN A 523 0.70 -32.90 -10.67
CA GLN A 523 0.75 -33.64 -11.95
C GLN A 523 -0.33 -33.16 -12.95
N ILE A 524 -0.38 -31.86 -13.24
CA ILE A 524 -1.21 -31.30 -14.31
C ILE A 524 -0.34 -31.10 -15.54
N SER A 525 -0.70 -31.80 -16.61
CA SER A 525 -0.19 -31.51 -17.95
C SER A 525 -1.03 -30.41 -18.58
N CYS A 526 -0.39 -29.48 -19.28
CA CYS A 526 -1.05 -28.42 -20.03
C CYS A 526 -0.50 -28.36 -21.46
N SER A 527 -1.32 -27.94 -22.41
CA SER A 527 -0.91 -27.69 -23.79
C SER A 527 -1.74 -26.56 -24.40
N LEU A 528 -1.17 -25.82 -25.35
CA LEU A 528 -1.82 -24.70 -26.04
C LEU A 528 -1.91 -25.00 -27.53
N LYS A 529 -3.08 -24.77 -28.12
CA LYS A 529 -3.29 -24.94 -29.56
C LYS A 529 -4.12 -23.78 -30.13
N PRO A 530 -3.55 -22.98 -31.07
CA PRO A 530 -2.17 -23.02 -31.54
C PRO A 530 -1.17 -22.56 -30.46
N ALA A 531 0.07 -23.06 -30.51
CA ALA A 531 1.16 -22.66 -29.60
C ALA A 531 1.80 -21.32 -29.97
N SER A 532 1.39 -20.71 -31.09
CA SER A 532 1.74 -19.35 -31.46
C SER A 532 0.61 -18.72 -32.26
N VAL A 533 0.44 -17.40 -32.13
CA VAL A 533 -0.53 -16.61 -32.88
C VAL A 533 0.18 -15.44 -33.56
N THR A 534 -0.25 -15.08 -34.77
CA THR A 534 0.36 -13.98 -35.53
C THR A 534 -0.68 -12.91 -35.82
N PHE A 535 -0.29 -11.65 -35.62
CA PHE A 535 -1.12 -10.48 -35.89
C PHE A 535 -0.69 -9.86 -37.24
N PRO A 536 -1.54 -9.93 -38.28
CA PRO A 536 -1.24 -9.31 -39.57
C PRO A 536 -1.40 -7.79 -39.50
N ALA A 537 -0.73 -7.07 -40.42
CA ALA A 537 -0.78 -5.60 -40.51
C ALA A 537 -2.16 -5.02 -40.85
N THR A 538 -3.15 -5.85 -41.20
CA THR A 538 -4.51 -5.44 -41.53
C THR A 538 -5.53 -6.11 -40.60
N SER A 539 -6.02 -5.32 -39.64
CA SER A 539 -7.20 -5.54 -38.80
C SER A 539 -7.39 -6.93 -38.19
N GLY A 540 -6.88 -7.10 -36.96
CA GLY A 540 -7.32 -8.12 -36.02
C GLY A 540 -6.89 -7.74 -34.61
N ASN A 541 -7.83 -7.27 -33.78
CA ASN A 541 -7.50 -6.83 -32.41
C ASN A 541 -7.28 -8.02 -31.46
N THR A 542 -7.73 -9.22 -31.82
CA THR A 542 -7.76 -10.36 -30.91
C THR A 542 -7.55 -11.69 -31.64
N GLN A 543 -6.70 -12.54 -31.09
CA GLN A 543 -6.48 -13.93 -31.47
C GLN A 543 -6.82 -14.84 -30.28
N THR A 544 -7.01 -16.14 -30.53
CA THR A 544 -7.31 -17.10 -29.46
C THR A 544 -6.42 -18.34 -29.54
N SER A 545 -6.11 -18.90 -28.38
CA SER A 545 -5.48 -20.21 -28.22
C SER A 545 -6.23 -21.03 -27.19
N THR A 546 -6.48 -22.31 -27.50
CA THR A 546 -7.15 -23.21 -26.56
C THR A 546 -6.10 -23.82 -25.63
N LEU A 547 -6.19 -23.48 -24.34
CA LEU A 547 -5.47 -24.16 -23.27
C LEU A 547 -6.21 -25.46 -22.92
N SER A 548 -5.53 -26.59 -23.08
CA SER A 548 -6.01 -27.91 -22.63
C SER A 548 -5.22 -28.35 -21.41
N MET A 549 -5.91 -28.69 -20.32
CA MET A 549 -5.33 -29.11 -19.05
C MET A 549 -5.82 -30.51 -18.70
N THR A 550 -4.93 -31.41 -18.30
CA THR A 550 -5.32 -32.77 -17.89
C THR A 550 -4.61 -33.15 -16.61
N ALA A 551 -5.40 -33.50 -15.60
CA ALA A 551 -4.93 -34.10 -14.35
C ALA A 551 -4.76 -35.63 -14.55
N ALA A 552 -3.64 -36.20 -14.09
CA ALA A 552 -3.34 -37.62 -14.28
C ALA A 552 -4.43 -38.55 -13.71
N ALA A 553 -4.83 -39.56 -14.49
CA ALA A 553 -5.74 -40.62 -14.05
C ALA A 553 -5.03 -41.50 -13.01
N GLY A 554 -5.41 -41.35 -11.74
CA GLY A 554 -4.73 -42.01 -10.61
C GLY A 554 -4.46 -41.08 -9.43
N PHE A 555 -4.85 -39.81 -9.49
CA PHE A 555 -4.79 -38.89 -8.36
C PHE A 555 -5.73 -39.36 -7.22
N ARG A 556 -5.18 -40.19 -6.34
CA ARG A 556 -5.68 -40.33 -4.98
C ARG A 556 -5.02 -39.22 -4.18
N VAL A 557 -5.79 -38.20 -3.81
CA VAL A 557 -5.44 -37.42 -2.62
C VAL A 557 -5.23 -38.44 -1.50
N PRO A 558 -4.18 -38.36 -0.67
CA PRO A 558 -4.16 -39.11 0.57
C PRO A 558 -5.43 -38.71 1.32
N SER A 559 -6.42 -39.58 1.34
CA SER A 559 -7.58 -39.40 2.19
C SER A 559 -7.07 -39.58 3.61
N ILE A 560 -6.64 -38.49 4.26
CA ILE A 560 -6.67 -38.44 5.71
C ILE A 560 -8.16 -38.39 6.04
N LEU A 561 -8.73 -39.58 6.22
CA LEU A 561 -10.05 -39.72 6.83
C LEU A 561 -10.02 -38.90 8.13
N PRO A 562 -10.99 -38.01 8.38
CA PRO A 562 -11.16 -37.45 9.70
C PRO A 562 -11.63 -38.60 10.60
N SER A 563 -10.69 -39.26 11.28
CA SER A 563 -11.00 -40.05 12.48
C SER A 563 -11.30 -39.08 13.62
N GLY A 564 -12.44 -38.40 13.55
CA GLY A 564 -13.02 -37.75 14.72
C GLY A 564 -13.93 -38.76 15.41
N LYS A 565 -13.85 -39.04 16.71
CA LYS A 565 -12.97 -38.64 17.82
C LYS A 565 -13.07 -39.87 18.78
N SER A 566 -12.15 -40.21 19.67
CA SER A 566 -11.59 -39.34 20.70
C SER A 566 -10.68 -40.17 21.62
N ARG A 567 -9.77 -39.46 22.28
CA ARG A 567 -9.12 -39.75 23.58
C ARG A 567 -7.79 -40.52 23.55
N PHE A 568 -6.76 -39.72 23.86
CA PHE A 568 -5.49 -40.09 24.52
C PHE A 568 -4.48 -40.92 23.73
N GLU A 569 -3.66 -40.22 22.93
CA GLU A 569 -2.25 -40.59 22.72
C GLU A 569 -1.33 -39.47 23.22
N ILE A 570 -1.33 -39.27 24.55
CA ILE A 570 -0.08 -39.06 25.29
C ILE A 570 0.25 -40.46 25.86
N ALA A 571 0.57 -41.43 25.00
CA ALA A 571 0.78 -42.80 25.44
C ALA A 571 1.57 -43.70 24.47
N ARG A 572 2.39 -43.16 23.56
CA ARG A 572 3.41 -43.96 22.82
C ARG A 572 4.78 -43.30 22.66
N LEU A 573 5.10 -42.38 23.58
CA LEU A 573 6.46 -42.21 24.09
C LEU A 573 6.52 -42.70 25.55
N ALA A 574 5.87 -43.84 25.85
CA ALA A 574 5.86 -44.45 27.19
C ALA A 574 5.52 -45.95 27.22
N THR A 575 5.67 -46.71 26.12
CA THR A 575 5.38 -48.16 26.11
C THR A 575 6.54 -49.04 25.67
N THR A 576 7.76 -48.50 25.64
CA THR A 576 9.00 -49.30 25.75
C THR A 576 9.65 -49.17 27.14
N GLY A 577 8.95 -48.60 28.13
CA GLY A 577 9.51 -48.29 29.45
C GLY A 577 8.69 -48.71 30.69
N PHE A 578 7.61 -49.49 30.55
CA PHE A 578 6.74 -49.85 31.69
C PHE A 578 6.49 -51.37 31.87
N GLY A 579 7.32 -52.21 31.25
CA GLY A 579 7.42 -53.63 31.63
C GLY A 579 8.33 -53.89 32.83
N ALA A 580 9.11 -52.88 33.27
CA ALA A 580 10.13 -53.03 34.31
C ALA A 580 9.84 -52.30 35.63
N THR A 581 8.77 -51.49 35.73
CA THR A 581 8.46 -50.66 36.92
C THR A 581 7.19 -51.08 37.68
N GLY A 582 6.31 -51.91 37.08
CA GLY A 582 5.12 -52.45 37.77
C GLY A 582 5.44 -53.49 38.86
N GLY A 583 6.53 -54.25 38.70
CA GLY A 583 7.02 -55.18 39.74
C GLY A 583 7.59 -54.47 40.97
N LEU A 584 8.10 -53.24 40.81
CA LEU A 584 8.68 -52.44 41.90
C LEU A 584 7.60 -51.79 42.78
N PHE A 585 6.47 -51.36 42.22
CA PHE A 585 5.37 -50.76 43.01
C PHE A 585 4.62 -51.79 43.87
N ALA A 586 4.45 -53.03 43.39
CA ALA A 586 3.85 -54.10 44.20
C ALA A 586 4.76 -54.53 45.37
N ALA A 587 6.08 -54.52 45.17
CA ALA A 587 7.06 -54.84 46.22
C ALA A 587 7.13 -53.77 47.32
N VAL A 588 6.99 -52.49 46.98
CA VAL A 588 6.99 -51.37 47.94
C VAL A 588 5.73 -51.36 48.81
N ILE A 589 4.56 -51.67 48.23
CA ILE A 589 3.29 -51.74 49.00
C ILE A 589 3.24 -53.00 49.90
N LEU A 590 3.81 -54.13 49.48
CA LEU A 590 3.88 -55.33 50.31
C LEU A 590 5.00 -55.30 51.38
N GLY A 591 6.01 -54.44 51.20
CA GLY A 591 7.12 -54.21 52.12
C GLY A 591 6.84 -53.18 53.23
N SER A 592 5.90 -52.24 53.01
CA SER A 592 5.61 -51.13 53.94
C SER A 592 4.36 -51.36 54.83
N VAL A 593 3.66 -52.49 54.65
CA VAL A 593 2.42 -52.79 55.38
C VAL A 593 2.65 -53.93 56.37
N SER A 594 2.21 -53.74 57.63
CA SER A 594 2.36 -54.75 58.68
C SER A 594 1.68 -56.07 58.30
N THR A 595 2.24 -57.18 58.79
CA THR A 595 1.88 -58.56 58.41
C THR A 595 0.39 -58.89 58.54
N ARG A 596 -0.39 -58.11 59.29
CA ARG A 596 -1.84 -58.29 59.46
C ARG A 596 -2.73 -57.69 58.36
N ARG A 597 -2.22 -56.87 57.44
CA ARG A 597 -3.03 -56.18 56.40
C ARG A 597 -2.72 -56.57 54.95
N LYS A 598 -1.83 -57.53 54.72
CA LYS A 598 -1.38 -57.94 53.38
C LYS A 598 -2.48 -58.56 52.51
N TRP A 599 -3.43 -59.27 53.11
CA TRP A 599 -4.54 -59.90 52.39
C TRP A 599 -5.56 -58.89 51.83
N ALA A 600 -5.79 -57.77 52.52
CA ALA A 600 -6.70 -56.73 52.07
C ALA A 600 -6.14 -55.94 50.86
N ALA A 601 -4.83 -55.69 50.85
CA ALA A 601 -4.15 -55.04 49.72
C ALA A 601 -4.14 -55.92 48.45
N LEU A 602 -4.05 -57.24 48.62
CA LEU A 602 -4.03 -58.20 47.52
C LEU A 602 -5.42 -58.36 46.88
N LEU A 603 -6.49 -58.35 47.69
CA LEU A 603 -7.88 -58.33 47.21
C LEU A 603 -8.22 -57.04 46.45
N GLY A 604 -7.71 -55.88 46.88
CA GLY A 604 -7.91 -54.60 46.20
C GLY A 604 -7.31 -54.56 44.79
N LEU A 605 -6.14 -55.19 44.60
CA LEU A 605 -5.48 -55.27 43.29
C LEU A 605 -6.19 -56.21 42.31
N ILE A 606 -6.81 -57.29 42.81
CA ILE A 606 -7.57 -58.24 41.98
C ILE A 606 -8.90 -57.63 41.53
N LEU A 607 -9.59 -56.89 42.41
CA LEU A 607 -10.83 -56.18 42.07
C LEU A 607 -10.61 -55.11 40.99
N LEU A 608 -9.48 -54.41 41.03
CA LEU A 608 -9.12 -53.42 40.01
C LEU A 608 -8.91 -54.05 38.63
N ALA A 609 -8.40 -55.27 38.56
CA ALA A 609 -8.20 -55.98 37.30
C ALA A 609 -9.52 -56.46 36.66
N ILE A 610 -10.51 -56.85 37.47
CA ILE A 610 -11.80 -57.37 36.99
C ILE A 610 -12.69 -56.27 36.40
N VAL A 611 -12.62 -55.05 36.94
CA VAL A 611 -13.40 -53.90 36.43
C VAL A 611 -12.95 -53.48 35.03
N VAL A 612 -11.70 -53.73 34.66
CA VAL A 612 -11.13 -53.34 33.36
C VAL A 612 -11.57 -54.28 32.22
N THR A 613 -12.05 -55.49 32.53
CA THR A 613 -12.37 -56.50 31.51
C THR A 613 -13.87 -56.68 31.18
N GLY A 614 -14.76 -55.88 31.79
CA GLY A 614 -16.20 -56.21 31.85
C GLY A 614 -17.20 -55.51 30.92
N MET A 615 -16.81 -54.68 29.94
CA MET A 615 -17.79 -53.97 29.09
C MET A 615 -17.53 -54.12 27.59
N GLY A 616 -18.28 -55.02 26.95
CA GLY A 616 -18.44 -55.06 25.50
C GLY A 616 -19.68 -55.85 25.07
N CYS A 617 -20.60 -55.20 24.33
CA CYS A 617 -21.39 -55.77 23.21
C CYS A 617 -22.35 -54.71 22.59
N GLY A 618 -22.60 -54.77 21.28
CA GLY A 618 -23.75 -54.11 20.60
C GLY A 618 -23.43 -53.45 19.25
N GLY A 619 -23.90 -54.04 18.13
CA GLY A 619 -23.52 -53.68 16.76
C GLY A 619 -24.49 -52.79 15.96
N GLY A 620 -24.15 -52.58 14.68
CA GLY A 620 -24.99 -51.98 13.64
C GLY A 620 -24.18 -51.24 12.57
N SER A 621 -24.00 -51.84 11.38
CA SER A 621 -23.33 -51.22 10.23
C SER A 621 -24.31 -50.38 9.39
N PRO A 622 -24.07 -49.09 9.10
CA PRO A 622 -24.76 -48.40 8.03
C PRO A 622 -24.02 -48.58 6.69
N SER A 623 -24.81 -48.75 5.64
CA SER A 623 -24.38 -48.80 4.25
C SER A 623 -23.58 -47.54 3.88
N VAL A 624 -22.34 -47.71 3.41
CA VAL A 624 -21.52 -46.63 2.85
C VAL A 624 -21.97 -46.37 1.42
N THR A 625 -22.67 -45.25 1.20
CA THR A 625 -22.77 -44.62 -0.13
C THR A 625 -21.40 -44.06 -0.52
N PRO A 626 -20.95 -44.19 -1.79
CA PRO A 626 -19.68 -43.61 -2.23
C PRO A 626 -19.67 -42.09 -2.01
N LYS A 627 -18.66 -41.61 -1.29
CA LYS A 627 -18.44 -40.18 -1.02
C LYS A 627 -18.00 -39.50 -2.33
N VAL A 628 -18.74 -38.48 -2.75
CA VAL A 628 -18.36 -37.58 -3.86
C VAL A 628 -17.02 -36.92 -3.51
N SER A 629 -16.07 -36.91 -4.45
CA SER A 629 -14.80 -36.18 -4.32
C SER A 629 -15.07 -34.70 -4.09
N THR A 630 -14.38 -34.08 -3.13
CA THR A 630 -14.39 -32.62 -3.01
C THR A 630 -13.65 -32.03 -4.21
N PRO A 631 -14.25 -31.06 -4.93
CA PRO A 631 -13.56 -30.41 -6.05
C PRO A 631 -12.28 -29.72 -5.57
N HIS A 632 -11.19 -29.84 -6.34
CA HIS A 632 -9.91 -29.17 -6.06
C HIS A 632 -9.58 -28.20 -7.19
N THR A 633 -9.20 -26.96 -6.84
CA THR A 633 -8.83 -25.92 -7.81
C THR A 633 -7.32 -25.78 -7.90
N TYR A 634 -6.81 -25.74 -9.12
CA TYR A 634 -5.40 -25.59 -9.46
C TYR A 634 -5.18 -24.34 -10.30
N VAL A 635 -3.95 -23.83 -10.31
CA VAL A 635 -3.58 -22.66 -11.10
C VAL A 635 -2.56 -23.07 -12.17
N VAL A 636 -2.87 -22.75 -13.42
CA VAL A 636 -1.95 -22.91 -14.56
C VAL A 636 -1.56 -21.54 -15.08
N THR A 637 -0.27 -21.29 -15.22
CA THR A 637 0.25 -20.04 -15.78
C THR A 637 0.45 -20.22 -17.28
N VAL A 638 -0.12 -19.33 -18.07
CA VAL A 638 0.14 -19.20 -19.51
C VAL A 638 1.03 -18.00 -19.72
N THR A 639 2.11 -18.15 -20.48
CA THR A 639 3.09 -17.11 -20.80
C THR A 639 3.15 -16.92 -22.31
N GLY A 640 3.02 -15.69 -22.77
CA GLY A 640 3.19 -15.28 -24.16
C GLY A 640 4.47 -14.48 -24.31
N THR A 641 5.22 -14.74 -25.37
CA THR A 641 6.47 -14.04 -25.71
C THR A 641 6.42 -13.56 -27.15
N GLY A 642 6.83 -12.32 -27.40
CA GLY A 642 6.82 -11.72 -28.72
C GLY A 642 7.94 -10.70 -28.89
N THR A 643 7.95 -10.01 -30.02
CA THR A 643 8.87 -8.92 -30.30
C THR A 643 8.13 -7.87 -31.09
N ASN A 644 8.22 -6.60 -30.69
CA ASN A 644 7.58 -5.51 -31.40
C ASN A 644 8.35 -5.11 -32.67
N SER A 645 7.77 -4.22 -33.50
CA SER A 645 8.43 -3.70 -34.71
C SER A 645 9.78 -3.01 -34.47
N LEU A 646 10.05 -2.58 -33.24
CA LEU A 646 11.32 -1.97 -32.82
C LEU A 646 12.37 -3.00 -32.35
N GLY A 647 12.05 -4.30 -32.37
CA GLY A 647 12.97 -5.37 -31.95
C GLY A 647 13.05 -5.58 -30.43
N THR A 648 12.16 -4.98 -29.65
CA THR A 648 12.10 -5.15 -28.19
C THR A 648 11.37 -6.45 -27.82
N PRO A 649 11.96 -7.35 -27.02
CA PRO A 649 11.27 -8.54 -26.54
C PRO A 649 10.13 -8.19 -25.59
N LEU A 650 8.98 -8.83 -25.76
CA LEU A 650 7.78 -8.68 -24.94
C LEU A 650 7.45 -10.00 -24.28
N THR A 651 7.04 -9.98 -23.01
CA THR A 651 6.64 -11.19 -22.27
C THR A 651 5.50 -10.86 -21.31
N HIS A 652 4.39 -11.58 -21.45
CA HIS A 652 3.19 -11.40 -20.62
C HIS A 652 2.70 -12.75 -20.12
N SER A 653 2.08 -12.79 -18.95
CA SER A 653 1.52 -14.03 -18.39
C SER A 653 0.12 -13.82 -17.83
N THR A 654 -0.72 -14.85 -17.92
CA THR A 654 -2.04 -14.91 -17.28
C THR A 654 -2.20 -16.24 -16.55
N THR A 655 -2.98 -16.25 -15.48
CA THR A 655 -3.29 -17.48 -14.73
C THR A 655 -4.68 -17.96 -15.04
N VAL A 656 -4.85 -19.27 -15.22
CA VAL A 656 -6.14 -19.93 -15.37
C VAL A 656 -6.37 -20.85 -14.19
N SER A 657 -7.49 -20.62 -13.49
CA SER A 657 -7.97 -21.54 -12.46
C SER A 657 -8.66 -22.74 -13.09
N PHE A 658 -8.25 -23.94 -12.69
CA PHE A 658 -8.75 -25.22 -13.18
C PHE A 658 -9.29 -26.05 -12.03
N THR A 659 -10.60 -26.28 -11.98
CA THR A 659 -11.23 -27.09 -10.92
C THR A 659 -11.47 -28.52 -11.40
N VAL A 660 -10.87 -29.49 -10.71
CA VAL A 660 -11.14 -30.92 -10.92
C VAL A 660 -12.29 -31.34 -10.00
N GLN A 661 -13.42 -31.77 -10.57
CA GLN A 661 -14.60 -32.27 -9.85
C GLN A 661 -14.48 -33.76 -9.51
#